data_AF-A0A1G3R486-F1
#
_entry.id   AF-A0A1G3R486-F1
#
_cell.length_a   1.000
_cell.length_b   1.000
_cell.length_c   1.000
_cell.angle_alpha   90.00
_cell.angle_beta   90.00
_cell.angle_gamma   90.00
#
_symmetry.space_group_name_H-M   'P 1'
#
loop_
_entity.id
_entity.type
_entity.pdbx_description
1 polymer ?
#
loop_
_entity_poly.entity_id
_entity_poly.type
_entity_poly.pdbx_seq_one_letter_code
_entity_poly.pdbx_strand_id
1 'polypeptide(L)'
;MSRIRITLLLALAASFAGPLAAGSAAPARIDLAVSIPAANRDDVLQEDSVLRGIADFALRAWPALFAIRPGEAGDAAARVTLTRAARAIMVATELRAGSRPTQSLRSTVPANSAGSIVPTAAADIAWLWAAASGFAGLAPGPAPGLAAVLETDSLAGLTGWRPDGLEPLAIDSSAEGLTILFPRSWLTLGPLFRIGKEAARDLLLQSDEIGPVHAGMARSARGSIILARADGAVQLVDPLLAIRQPIAAPPGARLLAVAAHEAAFLSGSEATFVPLDPGETQTRTVRIAAAWITAADVDAAGNLWAWDGQERRLRVTTREGREISSVRPLVRASDLPVPQALAVQADGSLLLGGSGELWRFEASGIPSWRISRLPGVPGGSLPASFALAVDRSTGTVWLLDGPSRRVLQFGGTGRTIGDGAAAEASRALSAFLQGLDEREVGDLERGGALALAADMPLEAVRFAVRLARGGAPDAADLAAAAEVMVLRDCARAAAGAVEDLAATLLAERALAACQQAVDLARSWRDRDPGDPQAGRLLEELTGRRRELRDAVTPKDDAPALTAAARLIRSGERRTIVAKIVLRAPAGADLAGLRVSFTLPGWTPVPALEEVGALAAGGERVLELALALGEAPEKLPAVLPGAAWMRWEHGTEGRSTAILLDVAVAD
;
A
#
# COMPACT_ATOMS: atom_id res chain seq x y z
N MET A 1 22.52 -16.66 12.61
CA MET A 1 22.25 -15.23 12.95
C MET A 1 22.76 -14.97 14.36
N SER A 2 23.59 -13.93 14.59
CA SER A 2 24.32 -13.76 15.86
C SER A 2 23.52 -13.01 16.92
N ARG A 3 23.71 -13.40 18.20
CA ARG A 3 23.06 -12.83 19.41
C ARG A 3 23.21 -11.31 19.55
N ILE A 4 24.21 -10.73 18.89
CA ILE A 4 24.47 -9.28 18.90
C ILE A 4 23.39 -8.51 18.13
N ARG A 5 22.79 -9.08 17.07
CA ARG A 5 21.69 -8.44 16.34
C ARG A 5 20.36 -8.44 17.09
N ILE A 6 20.12 -9.43 17.95
CA ILE A 6 18.90 -9.50 18.79
C ILE A 6 18.94 -8.42 19.89
N THR A 7 20.13 -8.15 20.45
CA THR A 7 20.31 -7.12 21.48
C THR A 7 20.13 -5.72 20.90
N LEU A 8 20.58 -5.48 19.66
CA LEU A 8 20.36 -4.21 18.97
C LEU A 8 18.90 -3.98 18.58
N LEU A 9 18.17 -5.05 18.20
CA LEU A 9 16.74 -4.98 17.90
C LEU A 9 15.87 -4.70 19.14
N LEU A 10 16.22 -5.28 20.29
CA LEU A 10 15.55 -5.00 21.57
C LEU A 10 15.83 -3.60 22.09
N ALA A 11 17.05 -3.08 21.90
CA ALA A 11 17.39 -1.70 22.23
C ALA A 11 16.64 -0.69 21.34
N LEU A 12 16.44 -0.99 20.06
CA LEU A 12 15.71 -0.12 19.13
C LEU A 12 14.19 -0.08 19.41
N ALA A 13 13.62 -1.20 19.88
CA ALA A 13 12.21 -1.27 20.29
C ALA A 13 11.92 -0.44 21.56
N ALA A 14 12.90 -0.31 22.47
CA ALA A 14 12.77 0.52 23.67
C ALA A 14 12.82 2.04 23.37
N SER A 15 13.49 2.46 22.29
CA SER A 15 13.59 3.87 21.91
C SER A 15 12.34 4.47 21.22
N PHE A 16 11.31 3.67 20.94
CA PHE A 16 10.00 4.16 20.45
C PHE A 16 8.92 4.20 21.54
N ALA A 17 9.24 3.85 22.79
CA ALA A 17 8.39 4.16 23.92
C ALA A 17 8.42 5.68 24.15
N GLY A 18 7.34 6.36 23.77
CA GLY A 18 7.14 7.78 24.07
C GLY A 18 7.23 8.08 25.58
N PRO A 19 7.28 9.36 25.97
CA PRO A 19 7.66 9.76 27.31
C PRO A 19 6.54 9.45 28.33
N LEU A 20 6.48 8.21 28.80
CA LEU A 20 5.99 7.89 30.15
C LEU A 20 7.13 8.10 31.16
N ALA A 21 7.78 9.27 31.10
CA ALA A 21 8.69 9.74 32.13
C ALA A 21 7.93 10.70 33.06
N ALA A 22 6.77 10.26 33.55
CA ALA A 22 6.18 10.78 34.77
C ALA A 22 6.57 9.82 35.89
N GLY A 23 7.06 10.33 37.02
CA GLY A 23 7.75 9.58 38.08
C GLY A 23 7.11 8.22 38.39
N SER A 24 7.96 7.23 38.73
CA SER A 24 7.62 5.81 38.91
C SER A 24 6.59 5.54 40.02
N ALA A 25 5.36 6.01 39.83
CA ALA A 25 4.23 5.55 40.60
C ALA A 25 4.01 4.07 40.23
N ALA A 26 3.91 3.22 41.24
CA ALA A 26 3.55 1.84 41.01
C ALA A 26 2.20 1.77 40.28
N PRO A 27 2.00 0.81 39.35
CA PRO A 27 0.73 0.66 38.67
C PRO A 27 -0.38 0.40 39.69
N ALA A 28 -1.57 0.95 39.46
CA ALA A 28 -2.71 0.76 40.34
C ALA A 28 -3.11 -0.72 40.41
N ARG A 29 -3.59 -1.19 41.57
CA ARG A 29 -4.01 -2.58 41.77
C ARG A 29 -5.52 -2.70 41.56
N ILE A 30 -5.94 -3.64 40.72
CA ILE A 30 -7.36 -3.95 40.48
C ILE A 30 -7.65 -5.37 40.96
N ASP A 31 -8.58 -5.52 41.90
CA ASP A 31 -9.17 -6.82 42.22
C ASP A 31 -10.17 -7.20 41.13
N LEU A 32 -10.11 -8.43 40.62
CA LEU A 32 -10.96 -8.88 39.51
C LEU A 32 -11.72 -10.15 39.90
N ALA A 33 -13.04 -10.09 39.76
CA ALA A 33 -13.92 -11.25 39.82
C ALA A 33 -14.54 -11.57 38.45
N VAL A 34 -14.62 -12.85 38.10
CA VAL A 34 -15.30 -13.35 36.90
C VAL A 34 -16.48 -14.22 37.34
N SER A 35 -17.64 -14.01 36.75
CA SER A 35 -18.86 -14.79 37.01
C SER A 35 -19.43 -15.34 35.71
N ILE A 36 -19.61 -16.67 35.66
CA ILE A 36 -20.19 -17.38 34.53
C ILE A 36 -21.37 -18.22 35.07
N PRO A 37 -22.62 -17.90 34.70
CA PRO A 37 -23.80 -18.66 35.12
C PRO A 37 -23.61 -20.15 34.80
N ALA A 38 -24.04 -21.03 35.71
CA ALA A 38 -23.82 -22.48 35.57
C ALA A 38 -24.31 -23.04 34.22
N ALA A 39 -25.43 -22.53 33.70
CA ALA A 39 -25.99 -22.92 32.41
C ALA A 39 -25.11 -22.57 31.19
N ASN A 40 -24.10 -21.70 31.37
CA ASN A 40 -23.21 -21.21 30.32
C ASN A 40 -21.79 -21.77 30.41
N ARG A 41 -21.50 -22.62 31.42
CA ARG A 41 -20.18 -23.22 31.63
C ARG A 41 -19.98 -24.37 30.64
N ASP A 42 -18.87 -24.34 29.92
CA ASP A 42 -18.36 -25.43 29.09
C ASP A 42 -16.85 -25.58 29.32
N ASP A 43 -16.21 -26.55 28.67
CA ASP A 43 -14.77 -26.80 28.80
C ASP A 43 -13.90 -25.60 28.38
N VAL A 44 -14.46 -24.66 27.61
CA VAL A 44 -13.77 -23.47 27.09
C VAL A 44 -13.96 -22.26 28.03
N LEU A 45 -15.08 -22.18 28.75
CA LEU A 45 -15.45 -21.06 29.63
C LEU A 45 -15.38 -21.44 31.12
N GLN A 46 -14.16 -21.61 31.62
CA GLN A 46 -13.89 -21.73 33.05
C GLN A 46 -13.53 -20.37 33.66
N GLU A 47 -14.14 -20.03 34.81
CA GLU A 47 -13.94 -18.75 35.52
C GLU A 47 -12.44 -18.47 35.77
N ASP A 48 -11.70 -19.44 36.31
CA ASP A 48 -10.27 -19.32 36.60
C ASP A 48 -9.39 -19.16 35.35
N SER A 49 -9.82 -19.72 34.22
CA SER A 49 -9.12 -19.60 32.94
C SER A 49 -9.29 -18.20 32.37
N VAL A 50 -10.53 -17.71 32.35
CA VAL A 50 -10.86 -16.35 31.89
C VAL A 50 -10.19 -15.29 32.77
N LEU A 51 -10.27 -15.44 34.08
CA LEU A 51 -9.67 -14.52 35.05
C LEU A 51 -8.15 -14.41 34.86
N ARG A 52 -7.44 -15.55 34.77
CA ARG A 52 -6.00 -15.56 34.50
C ARG A 52 -5.68 -14.95 33.13
N GLY A 53 -6.46 -15.30 32.11
CA GLY A 53 -6.30 -14.75 30.76
C GLY A 53 -6.42 -13.22 30.74
N ILE A 54 -7.40 -12.65 31.44
CA ILE A 54 -7.58 -11.19 31.54
C ILE A 54 -6.40 -10.55 32.25
N ALA A 55 -5.96 -11.11 33.38
CA ALA A 55 -4.81 -10.59 34.14
C ALA A 55 -3.52 -10.60 33.31
N ASP A 56 -3.23 -11.73 32.65
CA ASP A 56 -2.05 -11.89 31.80
C ASP A 56 -2.08 -10.98 30.58
N PHE A 57 -3.26 -10.81 29.96
CA PHE A 57 -3.43 -9.88 28.85
C PHE A 57 -3.18 -8.43 29.30
N ALA A 58 -3.79 -8.01 30.40
CA ALA A 58 -3.62 -6.66 30.93
C ALA A 58 -2.17 -6.36 31.30
N LEU A 59 -1.45 -7.33 31.90
CA LEU A 59 -0.04 -7.19 32.24
C LEU A 59 0.83 -6.93 31.00
N ARG A 60 0.51 -7.55 29.86
CA ARG A 60 1.23 -7.34 28.60
C ARG A 60 0.82 -6.04 27.90
N ALA A 61 -0.47 -5.72 27.91
CA ALA A 61 -1.02 -4.61 27.13
C ALA A 61 -0.88 -3.24 27.83
N TRP A 62 -0.99 -3.20 29.16
CA TRP A 62 -1.01 -1.95 29.95
C TRP A 62 -0.17 -2.03 31.25
N PRO A 63 1.09 -2.49 31.22
CA PRO A 63 1.91 -2.68 32.43
C PRO A 63 2.11 -1.39 33.25
N ALA A 64 2.00 -0.22 32.61
CA ALA A 64 2.15 1.08 33.26
C ALA A 64 0.84 1.65 33.85
N LEU A 65 -0.34 1.15 33.45
CA LEU A 65 -1.61 1.71 33.90
C LEU A 65 -2.12 1.04 35.18
N PHE A 66 -2.15 -0.29 35.19
CA PHE A 66 -2.64 -1.07 36.33
C PHE A 66 -2.13 -2.51 36.28
N ALA A 67 -2.17 -3.17 37.44
CA ALA A 67 -1.95 -4.59 37.61
C ALA A 67 -3.21 -5.23 38.18
N ILE A 68 -3.65 -6.33 37.57
CA ILE A 68 -4.78 -7.12 38.08
C ILE A 68 -4.25 -8.13 39.10
N ARG A 69 -4.75 -8.06 40.34
CA ARG A 69 -4.35 -8.90 41.48
C ARG A 69 -5.60 -9.52 42.12
N PRO A 70 -6.05 -10.68 41.60
CA PRO A 70 -7.29 -11.31 42.05
C PRO A 70 -7.23 -11.69 43.53
N GLY A 71 -8.26 -11.31 44.30
CA GLY A 71 -8.39 -11.63 45.73
C GLY A 71 -7.56 -10.75 46.67
N GLU A 72 -6.85 -9.75 46.15
CA GLU A 72 -6.11 -8.77 46.94
C GLU A 72 -6.86 -7.44 46.97
N ALA A 73 -6.90 -6.77 48.13
CA ALA A 73 -7.46 -5.42 48.22
C ALA A 73 -6.66 -4.45 47.33
N GLY A 74 -7.31 -3.93 46.29
CA GLY A 74 -6.74 -3.00 45.32
C GLY A 74 -7.31 -1.58 45.43
N ASP A 75 -6.84 -0.70 44.55
CA ASP A 75 -7.33 0.67 44.35
C ASP A 75 -8.73 0.68 43.68
N ALA A 76 -9.08 -0.41 42.99
CA ALA A 76 -10.40 -0.65 42.42
C ALA A 76 -10.79 -2.13 42.45
N ALA A 77 -12.08 -2.39 42.30
CA ALA A 77 -12.65 -3.71 42.09
C ALA A 77 -13.39 -3.76 40.75
N ALA A 78 -13.09 -4.75 39.93
CA ALA A 78 -13.72 -5.05 38.66
C ALA A 78 -14.51 -6.36 38.74
N ARG A 79 -15.65 -6.42 38.06
CA ARG A 79 -16.45 -7.63 37.89
C ARG A 79 -16.77 -7.83 36.41
N VAL A 80 -16.48 -9.03 35.91
CA VAL A 80 -16.85 -9.45 34.55
C VAL A 80 -17.90 -10.55 34.65
N THR A 81 -19.05 -10.34 34.03
CA THR A 81 -20.12 -11.34 33.94
C THR A 81 -20.28 -11.77 32.49
N LEU A 82 -20.22 -13.08 32.23
CA LEU A 82 -20.37 -13.65 30.89
C LEU A 82 -21.72 -14.33 30.75
N THR A 83 -22.54 -13.86 29.81
CA THR A 83 -23.84 -14.48 29.51
C THR A 83 -23.85 -14.99 28.08
N ARG A 84 -23.94 -16.31 27.89
CA ARG A 84 -24.04 -16.92 26.57
C ARG A 84 -25.48 -16.86 26.07
N ALA A 85 -25.65 -16.41 24.83
CA ALA A 85 -26.87 -16.50 24.04
C ALA A 85 -26.59 -17.33 22.78
N ALA A 86 -27.64 -17.67 22.02
CA ALA A 86 -27.54 -18.57 20.87
C ALA A 86 -26.52 -18.12 19.79
N ARG A 87 -26.31 -16.81 19.63
CA ARG A 87 -25.45 -16.24 18.57
C ARG A 87 -24.30 -15.39 19.08
N ALA A 88 -24.27 -15.07 20.37
CA ALA A 88 -23.28 -14.19 20.96
C ALA A 88 -23.08 -14.48 22.45
N ILE A 89 -21.94 -14.07 22.97
CA ILE A 89 -21.59 -14.04 24.37
C ILE A 89 -21.58 -12.57 24.78
N MET A 90 -22.43 -12.21 25.73
CA MET A 90 -22.47 -10.88 26.31
C MET A 90 -21.40 -10.80 27.42
N VAL A 91 -20.52 -9.82 27.31
CA VAL A 91 -19.51 -9.47 28.31
C VAL A 91 -19.99 -8.21 29.02
N ALA A 92 -20.42 -8.34 30.27
CA ALA A 92 -20.78 -7.19 31.11
C ALA A 92 -19.64 -6.93 32.09
N THR A 93 -19.04 -5.74 31.99
CA THR A 93 -17.90 -5.34 32.81
C THR A 93 -18.31 -4.19 33.72
N GLU A 94 -18.11 -4.33 35.01
CA GLU A 94 -18.35 -3.32 36.03
C GLU A 94 -17.03 -2.95 36.71
N LEU A 95 -16.82 -1.67 37.00
CA LEU A 95 -15.65 -1.19 37.73
C LEU A 95 -16.08 -0.20 38.82
N ARG A 96 -15.56 -0.42 40.03
CA ARG A 96 -15.67 0.51 41.17
C ARG A 96 -14.28 0.94 41.61
N ALA A 97 -13.93 2.20 41.39
CA ALA A 97 -12.65 2.79 41.78
C ALA A 97 -12.82 3.73 43.00
N GLY A 98 -12.28 3.33 44.15
CA GLY A 98 -12.44 4.07 45.41
C GLY A 98 -13.92 4.33 45.78
N SER A 99 -14.24 5.58 46.10
CA SER A 99 -15.60 6.04 46.45
C SER A 99 -16.45 6.47 45.25
N ARG A 100 -15.93 6.36 44.01
CA ARG A 100 -16.67 6.77 42.81
C ARG A 100 -17.85 5.83 42.51
N PRO A 101 -18.90 6.33 41.83
CA PRO A 101 -19.98 5.48 41.33
C PRO A 101 -19.44 4.34 40.47
N THR A 102 -20.07 3.16 40.59
CA THR A 102 -19.77 2.02 39.71
C THR A 102 -20.06 2.41 38.26
N GLN A 103 -19.08 2.19 37.39
CA GLN A 103 -19.22 2.36 35.95
C GLN A 103 -19.38 0.98 35.31
N SER A 104 -20.08 0.91 34.18
CA SER A 104 -20.29 -0.37 33.49
C SER A 104 -20.24 -0.22 31.97
N LEU A 105 -19.83 -1.31 31.32
CA LEU A 105 -19.86 -1.49 29.87
C LEU A 105 -20.46 -2.85 29.51
N ARG A 106 -21.04 -2.92 28.31
CA ARG A 106 -21.53 -4.16 27.72
C ARG A 106 -20.96 -4.30 26.31
N SER A 107 -20.38 -5.45 26.05
CA SER A 107 -19.74 -5.79 24.77
C SER A 107 -20.22 -7.16 24.31
N THR A 108 -20.32 -7.35 22.99
CA THR A 108 -20.78 -8.62 22.41
C THR A 108 -19.65 -9.37 21.71
N VAL A 109 -19.50 -10.66 21.98
CA VAL A 109 -18.53 -11.53 21.29
C VAL A 109 -19.31 -12.59 20.50
N PRO A 110 -18.98 -12.89 19.24
CA PRO A 110 -19.64 -13.98 18.52
C PRO A 110 -19.54 -15.31 19.27
N ALA A 111 -20.57 -16.16 19.23
CA ALA A 111 -20.58 -17.42 19.97
C ALA A 111 -19.44 -18.40 19.58
N ASN A 112 -19.00 -18.36 18.33
CA ASN A 112 -17.87 -19.16 17.81
C ASN A 112 -16.49 -18.53 18.10
N SER A 113 -16.44 -17.42 18.85
CA SER A 113 -15.26 -16.58 19.03
C SER A 113 -14.87 -16.43 20.51
N ALA A 114 -14.97 -17.51 21.28
CA ALA A 114 -14.66 -17.52 22.71
C ALA A 114 -13.25 -16.97 23.04
N GLY A 115 -12.29 -17.12 22.12
CA GLY A 115 -10.95 -16.53 22.25
C GLY A 115 -10.93 -15.00 22.36
N SER A 116 -11.95 -14.30 21.86
CA SER A 116 -12.05 -12.82 21.95
C SER A 116 -12.63 -12.32 23.28
N ILE A 117 -13.11 -13.21 24.16
CA ILE A 117 -13.68 -12.81 25.47
C ILE A 117 -12.64 -12.11 26.33
N VAL A 118 -11.44 -12.71 26.44
CA VAL A 118 -10.33 -12.16 27.23
C VAL A 118 -9.93 -10.76 26.74
N PRO A 119 -9.57 -10.53 25.46
CA PRO A 119 -9.20 -9.21 24.99
C PRO A 119 -10.36 -8.20 25.09
N THR A 120 -11.61 -8.63 24.87
CA THR A 120 -12.79 -7.76 25.05
C THR A 120 -12.95 -7.30 26.49
N ALA A 121 -12.96 -8.23 27.46
CA ALA A 121 -13.13 -7.90 28.87
C ALA A 121 -11.97 -7.06 29.41
N ALA A 122 -10.73 -7.38 29.01
CA ALA A 122 -9.55 -6.62 29.40
C ALA A 122 -9.58 -5.18 28.86
N ALA A 123 -10.00 -4.98 27.60
CA ALA A 123 -10.15 -3.66 27.01
C ALA A 123 -11.28 -2.83 27.67
N ASP A 124 -12.38 -3.47 28.06
CA ASP A 124 -13.45 -2.81 28.80
C ASP A 124 -12.97 -2.36 30.20
N ILE A 125 -12.23 -3.22 30.92
CA ILE A 125 -11.62 -2.86 32.22
C ILE A 125 -10.65 -1.68 32.04
N ALA A 126 -9.77 -1.72 31.04
CA ALA A 126 -8.81 -0.67 30.79
C ALA A 126 -9.48 0.68 30.50
N TRP A 127 -10.54 0.67 29.68
CA TRP A 127 -11.29 1.89 29.37
C TRP A 127 -12.05 2.42 30.59
N LEU A 128 -12.71 1.55 31.36
CA LEU A 128 -13.39 1.95 32.60
C LEU A 128 -12.41 2.54 33.62
N TRP A 129 -11.20 1.96 33.73
CA TRP A 129 -10.15 2.47 34.59
C TRP A 129 -9.66 3.85 34.13
N ALA A 130 -9.40 4.00 32.83
CA ALA A 130 -9.04 5.28 32.23
C ALA A 130 -10.13 6.33 32.46
N ALA A 131 -11.41 5.97 32.26
CA ALA A 131 -12.56 6.85 32.49
C ALA A 131 -12.69 7.26 33.96
N ALA A 132 -12.56 6.32 34.90
CA ALA A 132 -12.53 6.62 36.32
C ALA A 132 -11.38 7.59 36.65
N SER A 133 -10.20 7.38 36.08
CA SER A 133 -9.02 8.24 36.26
C SER A 133 -9.04 9.54 35.45
N GLY A 134 -10.16 9.86 34.77
CA GLY A 134 -10.30 11.06 33.95
C GLY A 134 -9.40 11.09 32.72
N PHE A 135 -8.87 9.94 32.30
CA PHE A 135 -7.88 9.74 31.23
C PHE A 135 -6.52 10.42 31.52
N ALA A 136 -6.17 10.59 32.81
CA ALA A 136 -4.89 11.15 33.22
C ALA A 136 -3.71 10.29 32.71
N GLY A 137 -2.68 10.94 32.17
CA GLY A 137 -1.49 10.25 31.62
C GLY A 137 -1.68 9.64 30.22
N LEU A 138 -2.88 9.74 29.64
CA LEU A 138 -3.20 9.25 28.29
C LEU A 138 -3.31 10.40 27.28
N ALA A 139 -2.61 11.52 27.54
CA ALA A 139 -2.55 12.61 26.57
C ALA A 139 -1.69 12.17 25.37
N PRO A 140 -2.15 12.40 24.13
CA PRO A 140 -1.34 12.09 22.95
C PRO A 140 -0.03 12.88 22.97
N GLY A 141 1.05 12.23 22.53
CA GLY A 141 2.34 12.86 22.27
C GLY A 141 2.33 13.74 21.02
N PRO A 142 3.52 14.28 20.63
CA PRO A 142 3.63 15.14 19.47
C PRO A 142 3.27 14.40 18.18
N ALA A 143 2.48 15.06 17.33
CA ALA A 143 2.14 14.56 16.02
C ALA A 143 3.36 14.56 15.07
N PRO A 144 3.39 13.65 14.08
CA PRO A 144 4.40 13.71 13.03
C PRO A 144 4.29 15.04 12.25
N GLY A 145 5.44 15.60 11.89
CA GLY A 145 5.49 16.80 11.05
C GLY A 145 5.00 16.53 9.63
N LEU A 146 4.50 17.60 8.98
CA LEU A 146 4.19 17.59 7.56
C LEU A 146 5.49 17.52 6.76
N ALA A 147 5.61 16.52 5.89
CA ALA A 147 6.81 16.24 5.11
C ALA A 147 6.71 16.83 3.70
N ALA A 148 5.55 16.73 3.06
CA ALA A 148 5.30 17.19 1.70
C ALA A 148 3.80 17.42 1.45
N VAL A 149 3.48 18.20 0.43
CA VAL A 149 2.11 18.48 -0.01
C VAL A 149 2.02 18.48 -1.54
N LEU A 150 1.21 17.58 -2.07
CA LEU A 150 0.88 17.54 -3.49
C LEU A 150 -0.49 18.17 -3.72
N GLU A 151 -0.55 19.29 -4.45
CA GLU A 151 -1.79 19.73 -5.09
C GLU A 151 -1.97 18.93 -6.38
N THR A 152 -3.07 18.21 -6.57
CA THR A 152 -3.21 17.30 -7.73
C THR A 152 -3.25 18.05 -9.06
N ASP A 153 -3.66 19.32 -9.06
CA ASP A 153 -3.59 20.19 -10.24
C ASP A 153 -2.13 20.40 -10.72
N SER A 154 -1.13 20.31 -9.83
CA SER A 154 0.30 20.39 -10.21
C SER A 154 0.74 19.22 -11.10
N LEU A 155 -0.03 18.13 -11.13
CA LEU A 155 0.22 16.99 -11.99
C LEU A 155 -0.16 17.25 -13.45
N ALA A 156 -0.91 18.30 -13.78
CA ALA A 156 -1.34 18.57 -15.16
C ALA A 156 -0.16 18.70 -16.13
N GLY A 157 0.94 19.34 -15.70
CA GLY A 157 2.17 19.45 -16.50
C GLY A 157 2.89 18.11 -16.67
N LEU A 158 2.77 17.22 -15.68
CA LEU A 158 3.35 15.87 -15.72
C LEU A 158 2.55 14.93 -16.63
N THR A 159 1.22 14.95 -16.52
CA THR A 159 0.34 13.94 -17.13
C THR A 159 -0.27 14.39 -18.45
N GLY A 160 -0.30 15.69 -18.72
CA GLY A 160 -1.08 16.28 -19.81
C GLY A 160 -2.61 16.18 -19.59
N TRP A 161 -3.05 15.69 -18.42
CA TRP A 161 -4.47 15.57 -18.12
C TRP A 161 -5.06 16.94 -17.78
N ARG A 162 -6.33 17.07 -18.12
CA ARG A 162 -7.10 18.27 -17.78
C ARG A 162 -7.40 18.31 -16.27
N PRO A 163 -7.56 19.50 -15.67
CA PRO A 163 -7.85 19.63 -14.24
C PRO A 163 -9.12 18.92 -13.75
N ASP A 164 -10.11 18.70 -14.62
CA ASP A 164 -11.31 17.91 -14.31
C ASP A 164 -11.01 16.41 -14.20
N GLY A 165 -9.97 15.94 -14.89
CA GLY A 165 -9.46 14.57 -14.76
C GLY A 165 -8.51 14.36 -13.57
N LEU A 166 -8.12 15.43 -12.87
CA LEU A 166 -7.17 15.40 -11.75
C LEU A 166 -7.86 15.48 -10.38
N GLU A 167 -9.17 15.22 -10.32
CA GLU A 167 -9.89 15.08 -9.07
C GLU A 167 -9.58 13.73 -8.41
N PRO A 168 -8.81 13.70 -7.30
CA PRO A 168 -8.42 12.44 -6.69
C PRO A 168 -9.62 11.76 -6.01
N LEU A 169 -9.79 10.47 -6.25
CA LEU A 169 -10.90 9.66 -5.73
C LEU A 169 -10.48 8.76 -4.57
N ALA A 170 -9.27 8.20 -4.64
CA ALA A 170 -8.74 7.30 -3.62
C ALA A 170 -7.20 7.36 -3.61
N ILE A 171 -6.61 6.90 -2.52
CA ILE A 171 -5.17 6.66 -2.42
C ILE A 171 -4.93 5.29 -1.82
N ASP A 172 -3.82 4.68 -2.21
CA ASP A 172 -3.29 3.50 -1.55
C ASP A 172 -1.75 3.50 -1.64
N SER A 173 -1.09 2.76 -0.77
CA SER A 173 0.36 2.73 -0.68
C SER A 173 0.92 1.33 -0.89
N SER A 174 2.12 1.26 -1.44
CA SER A 174 2.90 0.04 -1.55
C SER A 174 4.37 0.33 -1.25
N ALA A 175 5.23 -0.69 -1.33
CA ALA A 175 6.67 -0.51 -1.22
C ALA A 175 7.24 0.41 -2.32
N GLU A 176 6.54 0.55 -3.45
CA GLU A 176 6.92 1.46 -4.56
C GLU A 176 6.58 2.93 -4.27
N GLY A 177 5.69 3.20 -3.31
CA GLY A 177 5.22 4.55 -2.98
C GLY A 177 3.69 4.67 -2.91
N LEU A 178 3.19 5.88 -3.13
CA LEU A 178 1.78 6.22 -3.09
C LEU A 178 1.16 6.17 -4.48
N THR A 179 0.08 5.43 -4.64
CA THR A 179 -0.78 5.50 -5.83
C THR A 179 -1.99 6.37 -5.54
N ILE A 180 -2.26 7.29 -6.46
CA ILE A 180 -3.43 8.16 -6.45
C ILE A 180 -4.36 7.71 -7.57
N LEU A 181 -5.62 7.43 -7.22
CA LEU A 181 -6.67 7.12 -8.18
C LEU A 181 -7.38 8.40 -8.61
N PHE A 182 -7.57 8.55 -9.91
CA PHE A 182 -8.36 9.58 -10.56
C PHE A 182 -9.56 8.95 -11.29
N PRO A 183 -10.52 9.71 -11.83
CA PRO A 183 -11.73 9.15 -12.41
C PRO A 183 -11.46 8.17 -13.54
N ARG A 184 -10.41 8.37 -14.35
CA ARG A 184 -10.11 7.52 -15.52
C ARG A 184 -8.67 7.00 -15.55
N SER A 185 -7.91 7.26 -14.49
CA SER A 185 -6.47 7.06 -14.47
C SER A 185 -5.97 6.84 -13.04
N TRP A 186 -4.71 6.49 -12.90
CA TRP A 186 -4.02 6.45 -11.62
C TRP A 186 -2.58 6.93 -11.79
N LEU A 187 -1.89 7.26 -10.70
CA LEU A 187 -0.49 7.62 -10.76
C LEU A 187 0.22 7.19 -9.48
N THR A 188 1.29 6.41 -9.62
CA THR A 188 2.16 5.99 -8.53
C THR A 188 3.36 6.92 -8.43
N LEU A 189 3.46 7.62 -7.30
CA LEU A 189 4.56 8.51 -6.97
C LEU A 189 5.39 7.90 -5.83
N GLY A 190 6.69 8.12 -5.88
CA GLY A 190 7.58 7.72 -4.78
C GLY A 190 7.35 8.56 -3.52
N PRO A 191 8.07 8.24 -2.42
CA PRO A 191 8.07 9.06 -1.22
C PRO A 191 8.34 10.53 -1.53
N LEU A 192 7.70 11.44 -0.79
CA LEU A 192 7.78 12.89 -1.01
C LEU A 192 7.27 13.32 -2.40
N PHE A 193 6.35 12.52 -2.98
CA PHE A 193 5.76 12.73 -4.29
C PHE A 193 6.77 12.80 -5.45
N ARG A 194 7.89 12.07 -5.32
CA ARG A 194 8.91 12.02 -6.39
C ARG A 194 8.41 11.24 -7.60
N ILE A 195 8.80 11.72 -8.78
CA ILE A 195 8.49 11.07 -10.06
C ILE A 195 9.49 9.92 -10.24
N GLY A 196 8.99 8.69 -10.06
CA GLY A 196 9.77 7.46 -10.22
C GLY A 196 9.40 6.71 -11.50
N LYS A 197 10.10 5.59 -11.76
CA LYS A 197 9.82 4.72 -12.91
C LYS A 197 8.38 4.19 -12.92
N GLU A 198 7.77 4.05 -11.76
CA GLU A 198 6.38 3.62 -11.59
C GLU A 198 5.40 4.67 -12.11
N ALA A 199 5.71 5.97 -11.96
CA ALA A 199 4.91 7.05 -12.52
C ALA A 199 4.93 6.99 -14.05
N ALA A 200 6.13 6.84 -14.63
CA ALA A 200 6.27 6.73 -16.08
C ALA A 200 5.58 5.47 -16.62
N ARG A 201 5.74 4.34 -15.92
CA ARG A 201 5.01 3.10 -16.21
C ARG A 201 3.51 3.36 -16.19
N ASP A 202 2.95 3.92 -15.13
CA ASP A 202 1.51 4.20 -15.02
C ASP A 202 0.98 5.07 -16.17
N LEU A 203 1.74 6.09 -16.59
CA LEU A 203 1.39 6.93 -17.74
C LEU A 203 1.37 6.14 -19.06
N LEU A 204 2.30 5.20 -19.25
CA LEU A 204 2.35 4.33 -20.42
C LEU A 204 1.25 3.28 -20.47
N LEU A 205 0.76 2.84 -19.31
CA LEU A 205 -0.30 1.83 -19.19
C LEU A 205 -1.70 2.39 -19.45
N GLN A 206 -1.82 3.71 -19.49
CA GLN A 206 -3.10 4.35 -19.67
C GLN A 206 -3.39 4.54 -21.15
N SER A 207 -4.53 4.01 -21.57
CA SER A 207 -5.04 4.22 -22.92
C SER A 207 -5.57 5.64 -23.06
N ASP A 208 -5.32 6.28 -24.19
CA ASP A 208 -5.95 7.55 -24.58
C ASP A 208 -7.48 7.44 -24.76
N GLU A 209 -8.03 6.22 -24.74
CA GLU A 209 -9.47 5.98 -24.82
C GLU A 209 -10.21 6.47 -23.57
N ILE A 210 -11.45 6.94 -23.76
CA ILE A 210 -12.35 7.33 -22.67
C ILE A 210 -12.67 6.08 -21.83
N GLY A 211 -11.83 5.83 -20.83
CA GLY A 211 -11.98 4.71 -19.92
C GLY A 211 -13.20 4.86 -19.01
N PRO A 212 -13.62 3.74 -18.39
CA PRO A 212 -14.69 3.76 -17.40
C PRO A 212 -14.30 4.59 -16.18
N VAL A 213 -15.30 5.13 -15.49
CA VAL A 213 -15.07 5.88 -14.25
C VAL A 213 -14.76 4.91 -13.11
N HIS A 214 -13.65 5.12 -12.42
CA HIS A 214 -13.27 4.39 -11.22
C HIS A 214 -13.96 4.96 -9.98
N ALA A 215 -14.15 4.13 -8.96
CA ALA A 215 -14.81 4.46 -7.69
C ALA A 215 -14.03 4.00 -6.47
N GLY A 216 -13.01 3.14 -6.64
CA GLY A 216 -12.16 2.68 -5.55
C GLY A 216 -10.93 1.95 -6.05
N MET A 217 -9.92 1.83 -5.20
CA MET A 217 -8.67 1.16 -5.49
C MET A 217 -8.15 0.44 -4.26
N ALA A 218 -7.43 -0.67 -4.49
CA ALA A 218 -6.58 -1.31 -3.50
C ALA A 218 -5.34 -1.89 -4.20
N ARG A 219 -4.22 -2.04 -3.48
CA ARG A 219 -2.97 -2.57 -4.01
C ARG A 219 -2.55 -3.84 -3.29
N SER A 220 -2.07 -4.79 -4.08
CA SER A 220 -1.44 -6.00 -3.54
C SER A 220 0.00 -5.70 -3.12
N ALA A 221 0.54 -6.54 -2.22
CA ALA A 221 1.95 -6.49 -1.85
C ALA A 221 2.89 -6.74 -3.04
N ARG A 222 2.39 -7.37 -4.12
CA ARG A 222 3.12 -7.63 -5.37
C ARG A 222 3.07 -6.46 -6.36
N GLY A 223 2.40 -5.35 -6.01
CA GLY A 223 2.28 -4.17 -6.86
C GLY A 223 1.11 -4.19 -7.84
N SER A 224 0.32 -5.26 -7.88
CA SER A 224 -0.92 -5.29 -8.67
C SER A 224 -1.94 -4.30 -8.10
N ILE A 225 -2.71 -3.67 -8.97
CA ILE A 225 -3.72 -2.67 -8.62
C ILE A 225 -5.09 -3.26 -8.88
N ILE A 226 -5.99 -3.18 -7.90
CA ILE A 226 -7.40 -3.54 -8.06
C ILE A 226 -8.18 -2.25 -8.21
N LEU A 227 -8.93 -2.13 -9.29
CA LEU A 227 -9.74 -0.96 -9.61
C LEU A 227 -11.21 -1.35 -9.57
N ALA A 228 -11.96 -0.74 -8.65
CA ALA A 228 -13.40 -0.82 -8.65
C ALA A 228 -13.97 0.30 -9.54
N ARG A 229 -14.86 -0.05 -10.47
CA ARG A 229 -15.54 0.89 -11.36
C ARG A 229 -16.87 1.35 -10.78
N ALA A 230 -17.32 2.53 -11.20
CA ALA A 230 -18.59 3.10 -10.79
C ALA A 230 -19.81 2.26 -11.24
N ASP A 231 -19.65 1.44 -12.28
CA ASP A 231 -20.68 0.48 -12.74
C ASP A 231 -20.65 -0.87 -11.99
N GLY A 232 -19.81 -1.00 -10.96
CA GLY A 232 -19.70 -2.20 -10.14
C GLY A 232 -18.74 -3.26 -10.67
N ALA A 233 -18.20 -3.10 -11.89
CA ALA A 233 -17.17 -4.01 -12.39
C ALA A 233 -15.84 -3.79 -11.63
N VAL A 234 -15.08 -4.86 -11.42
CA VAL A 234 -13.76 -4.77 -10.76
C VAL A 234 -12.70 -5.38 -11.66
N GLN A 235 -11.55 -4.73 -11.73
CA GLN A 235 -10.43 -5.14 -12.56
C GLN A 235 -9.17 -5.30 -11.72
N LEU A 236 -8.47 -6.41 -11.91
CA LEU A 236 -7.08 -6.57 -11.51
C LEU A 236 -6.19 -6.05 -12.64
N VAL A 237 -5.30 -5.13 -12.31
CA VAL A 237 -4.31 -4.54 -13.20
C VAL A 237 -2.94 -4.98 -12.74
N ASP A 238 -2.22 -5.67 -13.63
CA ASP A 238 -0.80 -5.88 -13.46
C ASP A 238 -0.05 -4.74 -14.17
N PRO A 239 0.60 -3.81 -13.43
CA PRO A 239 1.26 -2.69 -14.04
C PRO A 239 2.55 -3.07 -14.79
N LEU A 240 3.17 -4.21 -14.48
CA LEU A 240 4.34 -4.67 -15.23
C LEU A 240 3.94 -5.26 -16.58
N LEU A 241 2.78 -5.90 -16.63
CA LEU A 241 2.29 -6.58 -17.84
C LEU A 241 1.27 -5.76 -18.64
N ALA A 242 0.78 -4.65 -18.09
CA ALA A 242 -0.44 -3.94 -18.52
C ALA A 242 -1.59 -4.89 -18.87
N ILE A 243 -1.75 -5.95 -18.10
CA ILE A 243 -2.87 -6.87 -18.26
C ILE A 243 -3.96 -6.36 -17.32
N ARG A 244 -5.18 -6.24 -17.87
CA ARG A 244 -6.39 -5.96 -17.11
C ARG A 244 -7.27 -7.20 -17.14
N GLN A 245 -7.56 -7.77 -15.98
CA GLN A 245 -8.40 -8.94 -15.85
C GLN A 245 -9.64 -8.59 -15.03
N PRO A 246 -10.86 -8.91 -15.51
CA PRO A 246 -12.04 -8.75 -14.68
C PRO A 246 -11.99 -9.74 -13.51
N ILE A 247 -12.37 -9.27 -12.32
CA ILE A 247 -12.59 -10.13 -11.14
C ILE A 247 -14.04 -10.03 -10.67
N ALA A 248 -14.59 -11.14 -10.19
CA ALA A 248 -15.96 -11.17 -9.70
C ALA A 248 -16.04 -10.43 -8.36
N ALA A 249 -16.85 -9.37 -8.29
CA ALA A 249 -17.11 -8.63 -7.06
C ALA A 249 -18.56 -8.79 -6.62
N PRO A 250 -18.84 -8.87 -5.32
CA PRO A 250 -20.22 -8.88 -4.83
C PRO A 250 -20.92 -7.55 -5.19
N PRO A 251 -22.16 -7.60 -5.71
CA PRO A 251 -22.91 -6.39 -6.07
C PRO A 251 -23.06 -5.43 -4.88
N GLY A 252 -22.75 -4.15 -5.11
CA GLY A 252 -22.89 -3.09 -4.11
C GLY A 252 -21.85 -3.13 -2.98
N ALA A 253 -20.88 -4.04 -3.02
CA ALA A 253 -19.83 -4.09 -2.01
C ALA A 253 -18.71 -3.09 -2.30
N ARG A 254 -18.18 -2.46 -1.25
CA ARG A 254 -17.05 -1.52 -1.32
C ARG A 254 -15.74 -2.29 -1.27
N LEU A 255 -14.84 -2.06 -2.22
CA LEU A 255 -13.46 -2.55 -2.14
C LEU A 255 -12.76 -1.94 -0.91
N LEU A 256 -12.21 -2.78 -0.04
CA LEU A 256 -11.49 -2.34 1.17
C LEU A 256 -9.97 -2.33 0.95
N ALA A 257 -9.40 -3.50 0.71
CA ALA A 257 -7.97 -3.75 0.72
C ALA A 257 -7.63 -5.06 -0.01
N VAL A 258 -6.35 -5.31 -0.21
CA VAL A 258 -5.82 -6.61 -0.65
C VAL A 258 -5.15 -7.31 0.54
N ALA A 259 -5.53 -8.56 0.76
CA ALA A 259 -5.07 -9.39 1.85
C ALA A 259 -4.36 -10.64 1.29
N ALA A 260 -3.03 -10.63 1.27
CA ALA A 260 -2.24 -11.62 0.54
C ALA A 260 -2.68 -11.73 -0.94
N HIS A 261 -3.30 -12.84 -1.35
CA HIS A 261 -3.75 -13.11 -2.71
C HIS A 261 -5.26 -12.93 -2.89
N GLU A 262 -5.91 -12.17 -2.02
CA GLU A 262 -7.37 -11.96 -2.04
C GLU A 262 -7.75 -10.49 -1.95
N ALA A 263 -8.75 -10.06 -2.71
CA ALA A 263 -9.41 -8.77 -2.52
C ALA A 263 -10.51 -8.88 -1.46
N ALA A 264 -10.52 -7.97 -0.49
CA ALA A 264 -11.57 -7.87 0.51
C ALA A 264 -12.60 -6.82 0.11
N PHE A 265 -13.88 -7.23 0.04
CA PHE A 265 -15.03 -6.37 -0.23
C PHE A 265 -15.94 -6.33 0.99
N LEU A 266 -16.50 -5.16 1.31
CA LEU A 266 -17.41 -4.98 2.44
C LEU A 266 -18.81 -4.57 1.97
N SER A 267 -19.82 -5.28 2.46
CA SER A 267 -21.23 -4.93 2.30
C SER A 267 -21.93 -5.00 3.66
N GLY A 268 -22.17 -3.83 4.25
CA GLY A 268 -22.72 -3.74 5.62
C GLY A 268 -21.81 -4.40 6.65
N SER A 269 -22.26 -5.54 7.22
CA SER A 269 -21.52 -6.33 8.21
C SER A 269 -20.89 -7.60 7.63
N GLU A 270 -20.94 -7.78 6.32
CA GLU A 270 -20.37 -8.94 5.62
C GLU A 270 -19.14 -8.52 4.83
N ALA A 271 -18.04 -9.25 5.01
CA ALA A 271 -16.86 -9.14 4.20
C ALA A 271 -16.74 -10.34 3.28
N THR A 272 -16.56 -10.11 1.98
CA THR A 272 -16.30 -11.15 1.00
C THR A 272 -14.87 -11.05 0.51
N PHE A 273 -14.15 -12.17 0.59
CA PHE A 273 -12.81 -12.29 0.04
C PHE A 273 -12.88 -12.99 -1.30
N VAL A 274 -12.29 -12.35 -2.30
CA VAL A 274 -12.24 -12.82 -3.68
C VAL A 274 -10.79 -13.14 -4.01
N PRO A 275 -10.46 -14.40 -4.35
CA PRO A 275 -9.11 -14.77 -4.77
C PRO A 275 -8.70 -14.00 -6.03
N LEU A 276 -7.42 -13.63 -6.09
CA LEU A 276 -6.80 -12.95 -7.22
C LEU A 276 -5.99 -13.91 -8.09
N ASP A 277 -5.67 -15.10 -7.57
CA ASP A 277 -4.95 -16.11 -8.33
C ASP A 277 -5.92 -16.76 -9.34
N PRO A 278 -5.54 -16.87 -10.63
CA PRO A 278 -6.43 -17.31 -11.71
C PRO A 278 -6.92 -18.76 -11.60
N GLY A 279 -6.37 -19.55 -10.67
CA GLY A 279 -6.79 -20.93 -10.41
C GLY A 279 -7.76 -21.10 -9.24
N GLU A 280 -7.93 -20.08 -8.41
CA GLU A 280 -8.81 -20.13 -7.24
C GLU A 280 -10.06 -19.28 -7.53
N THR A 281 -11.23 -19.91 -7.53
CA THR A 281 -12.50 -19.22 -7.81
C THR A 281 -13.43 -19.21 -6.61
N GLN A 282 -13.02 -19.84 -5.51
CA GLN A 282 -13.86 -19.96 -4.34
C GLN A 282 -13.84 -18.65 -3.56
N THR A 283 -14.92 -17.89 -3.69
CA THR A 283 -15.15 -16.74 -2.83
C THR A 283 -15.55 -17.22 -1.44
N ARG A 284 -15.16 -16.47 -0.41
CA ARG A 284 -15.60 -16.71 0.97
C ARG A 284 -16.23 -15.46 1.54
N THR A 285 -17.33 -15.62 2.26
CA THR A 285 -18.01 -14.52 2.95
C THR A 285 -17.99 -14.77 4.44
N VAL A 286 -17.60 -13.75 5.20
CA VAL A 286 -17.57 -13.77 6.66
C VAL A 286 -18.46 -12.67 7.21
N ARG A 287 -19.16 -12.97 8.31
CA ARG A 287 -19.95 -11.99 9.03
C ARG A 287 -19.15 -11.43 10.19
N ILE A 288 -19.11 -10.11 10.27
CA ILE A 288 -18.50 -9.37 11.37
C ILE A 288 -19.62 -9.05 12.36
N ALA A 289 -19.41 -9.36 13.65
CA ALA A 289 -20.42 -9.10 14.67
C ALA A 289 -20.49 -7.62 15.10
N ALA A 290 -20.43 -6.70 14.14
CA ALA A 290 -20.63 -5.28 14.36
C ALA A 290 -22.06 -4.88 13.93
N ALA A 291 -22.69 -3.98 14.67
CA ALA A 291 -24.00 -3.47 14.31
C ALA A 291 -23.96 -2.58 13.05
N TRP A 292 -22.91 -1.78 12.94
CA TRP A 292 -22.63 -0.95 11.77
C TRP A 292 -21.12 -0.68 11.68
N ILE A 293 -20.58 -0.80 10.47
CA ILE A 293 -19.15 -0.64 10.19
C ILE A 293 -18.97 0.64 9.36
N THR A 294 -18.21 1.59 9.89
CA THR A 294 -17.91 2.84 9.19
C THR A 294 -16.51 2.89 8.59
N ALA A 295 -15.57 2.18 9.21
CA ALA A 295 -14.19 2.07 8.78
C ALA A 295 -13.72 0.63 8.95
N ALA A 296 -12.95 0.14 7.98
CA ALA A 296 -12.38 -1.19 7.99
C ALA A 296 -11.06 -1.19 7.22
N ASP A 297 -10.13 -2.07 7.62
CA ASP A 297 -8.86 -2.32 6.94
C ASP A 297 -8.43 -3.78 7.20
N VAL A 298 -7.42 -4.26 6.50
CA VAL A 298 -6.90 -5.62 6.61
C VAL A 298 -5.41 -5.60 6.93
N ASP A 299 -5.01 -6.28 8.01
CA ASP A 299 -3.59 -6.34 8.42
C ASP A 299 -2.72 -7.24 7.52
N ALA A 300 -1.43 -7.32 7.80
CA ALA A 300 -0.48 -8.13 7.02
C ALA A 300 -0.75 -9.65 7.11
N ALA A 301 -1.36 -10.13 8.19
CA ALA A 301 -1.81 -11.52 8.30
C ALA A 301 -3.14 -11.74 7.55
N GLY A 302 -3.78 -10.67 7.10
CA GLY A 302 -5.06 -10.65 6.43
C GLY A 302 -6.25 -10.78 7.38
N ASN A 303 -6.08 -10.47 8.66
CA ASN A 303 -7.22 -10.31 9.54
C ASN A 303 -7.92 -8.99 9.21
N LEU A 304 -9.25 -9.03 9.25
CA LEU A 304 -10.10 -7.88 9.07
C LEU A 304 -10.24 -7.11 10.38
N TRP A 305 -9.92 -5.83 10.34
CA TRP A 305 -10.14 -4.88 11.42
C TRP A 305 -11.33 -4.00 11.05
N ALA A 306 -12.37 -4.01 11.88
CA ALA A 306 -13.60 -3.28 11.60
C ALA A 306 -14.04 -2.46 12.81
N TRP A 307 -14.35 -1.18 12.59
CA TRP A 307 -14.90 -0.31 13.62
C TRP A 307 -16.37 -0.63 13.86
N ASP A 308 -16.70 -1.12 15.05
CA ASP A 308 -18.07 -1.24 15.52
C ASP A 308 -18.51 0.11 16.09
N GLY A 309 -19.29 0.85 15.33
CA GLY A 309 -19.70 2.19 15.76
C GLY A 309 -20.68 2.20 16.94
N GLN A 310 -21.35 1.09 17.24
CA GLN A 310 -22.27 1.00 18.38
C GLN A 310 -21.46 0.76 19.66
N GLU A 311 -20.55 -0.21 19.63
CA GLU A 311 -19.74 -0.54 20.80
C GLU A 311 -18.48 0.31 20.91
N ARG A 312 -18.19 1.15 19.90
CA ARG A 312 -17.03 2.06 19.81
C ARG A 312 -15.70 1.34 20.06
N ARG A 313 -15.48 0.27 19.31
CA ARG A 313 -14.25 -0.52 19.36
C ARG A 313 -13.95 -1.13 18.00
N LEU A 314 -12.70 -1.52 17.81
CA LEU A 314 -12.27 -2.31 16.66
C LEU A 314 -12.44 -3.79 16.99
N ARG A 315 -13.05 -4.53 16.07
CA ARG A 315 -13.12 -5.98 16.08
C ARG A 315 -12.07 -6.53 15.12
N VAL A 316 -11.28 -7.50 15.59
CA VAL A 316 -10.28 -8.18 14.76
C VAL A 316 -10.77 -9.57 14.44
N THR A 317 -11.12 -9.79 13.17
CA THR A 317 -11.72 -11.02 12.68
C THR A 317 -10.78 -11.70 11.71
N THR A 318 -10.52 -12.98 11.93
CA THR A 318 -9.75 -13.83 11.00
C THR A 318 -10.45 -13.95 9.65
N ARG A 319 -9.71 -14.42 8.66
CA ARG A 319 -10.21 -14.74 7.31
C ARG A 319 -11.35 -15.77 7.31
N GLU A 320 -11.42 -16.60 8.35
CA GLU A 320 -12.45 -17.62 8.56
C GLU A 320 -13.68 -17.09 9.32
N GLY A 321 -13.71 -15.79 9.65
CA GLY A 321 -14.85 -15.17 10.31
C GLY A 321 -14.89 -15.36 11.84
N ARG A 322 -13.79 -15.82 12.44
CA ARG A 322 -13.64 -15.90 13.90
C ARG A 322 -13.04 -14.62 14.44
N GLU A 323 -13.72 -13.97 15.38
CA GLU A 323 -13.17 -12.83 16.12
C GLU A 323 -12.08 -13.33 17.09
N ILE A 324 -10.89 -12.73 17.00
CA ILE A 324 -9.71 -13.14 17.78
C ILE A 324 -9.24 -12.05 18.74
N SER A 325 -9.65 -10.81 18.52
CA SER A 325 -9.28 -9.69 19.40
C SER A 325 -10.26 -8.53 19.28
N SER A 326 -10.15 -7.61 20.23
CA SER A 326 -10.90 -6.37 20.30
C SER A 326 -10.01 -5.26 20.82
N VAL A 327 -10.01 -4.10 20.18
CA VAL A 327 -9.26 -2.92 20.61
C VAL A 327 -10.22 -1.77 20.89
N ARG A 328 -10.17 -1.22 22.10
CA ARG A 328 -10.99 -0.07 22.52
C ARG A 328 -10.06 1.15 22.73
N PRO A 329 -10.16 2.21 21.91
CA PRO A 329 -9.38 3.42 22.12
C PRO A 329 -9.56 3.99 23.54
N LEU A 330 -8.46 4.21 24.26
CA LEU A 330 -8.45 4.73 25.64
C LEU A 330 -8.55 6.26 25.65
N VAL A 331 -9.62 6.77 25.06
CA VAL A 331 -9.99 8.19 25.02
C VAL A 331 -11.45 8.35 25.40
N ARG A 332 -11.86 9.58 25.76
CA ARG A 332 -13.27 9.85 26.04
C ARG A 332 -14.08 9.61 24.78
N ALA A 333 -15.27 9.06 24.97
CA ALA A 333 -16.21 8.81 23.89
C ALA A 333 -16.56 10.11 23.11
N SER A 334 -16.59 11.26 23.78
CA SER A 334 -16.80 12.57 23.15
C SER A 334 -15.65 13.05 22.27
N ASP A 335 -14.44 12.57 22.54
CA ASP A 335 -13.20 13.06 21.92
C ASP A 335 -12.83 12.21 20.69
N LEU A 336 -13.46 11.06 20.52
CA LEU A 336 -13.22 10.16 19.39
C LEU A 336 -14.01 10.62 18.16
N PRO A 337 -13.39 10.73 16.97
CA PRO A 337 -14.10 11.07 15.75
C PRO A 337 -15.11 9.97 15.38
N VAL A 338 -16.06 10.29 14.49
CA VAL A 338 -16.83 9.26 13.79
C VAL A 338 -15.91 8.67 12.72
N PRO A 339 -15.32 7.47 12.91
CA PRO A 339 -14.23 7.05 12.06
C PRO A 339 -14.75 6.71 10.67
N GLN A 340 -14.16 7.29 9.64
CA GLN A 340 -14.45 7.03 8.24
C GLN A 340 -13.24 6.43 7.53
N ALA A 341 -12.05 6.64 8.09
CA ALA A 341 -10.80 6.06 7.65
C ALA A 341 -10.17 5.22 8.78
N LEU A 342 -9.67 4.05 8.43
CA LEU A 342 -8.89 3.16 9.29
C LEU A 342 -7.67 2.70 8.49
N ALA A 343 -6.50 2.70 9.12
CA ALA A 343 -5.32 2.04 8.58
C ALA A 343 -4.60 1.30 9.71
N VAL A 344 -4.24 0.03 9.47
CA VAL A 344 -3.56 -0.84 10.43
C VAL A 344 -2.10 -1.03 10.02
N GLN A 345 -1.20 -0.81 10.97
CA GLN A 345 0.24 -0.93 10.78
C GLN A 345 0.73 -2.36 11.08
N ALA A 346 1.94 -2.70 10.63
CA ALA A 346 2.53 -4.02 10.82
C ALA A 346 2.79 -4.38 12.29
N ASP A 347 2.94 -3.37 13.17
CA ASP A 347 3.11 -3.53 14.61
C ASP A 347 1.78 -3.67 15.37
N GLY A 348 0.64 -3.70 14.67
CA GLY A 348 -0.70 -3.72 15.25
C GLY A 348 -1.19 -2.38 15.78
N SER A 349 -0.38 -1.31 15.69
CA SER A 349 -0.86 0.05 15.88
C SER A 349 -1.78 0.46 14.74
N LEU A 350 -2.59 1.50 14.96
CA LEU A 350 -3.65 1.86 14.04
C LEU A 350 -3.87 3.36 13.97
N LEU A 351 -4.34 3.80 12.82
CA LEU A 351 -4.82 5.16 12.58
C LEU A 351 -6.34 5.15 12.48
N LEU A 352 -6.99 6.06 13.21
CA LEU A 352 -8.43 6.33 13.08
C LEU A 352 -8.62 7.77 12.65
N GLY A 353 -9.27 7.95 11.50
CA GLY A 353 -9.52 9.25 10.90
C GLY A 353 -11.01 9.52 10.68
N GLY A 354 -11.41 10.77 10.91
CA GLY A 354 -12.76 11.26 10.62
C GLY A 354 -13.05 12.57 11.33
N SER A 355 -14.09 13.28 10.91
CA SER A 355 -14.57 14.50 11.59
C SER A 355 -13.49 15.58 11.80
N GLY A 356 -12.55 15.71 10.86
CA GLY A 356 -11.46 16.68 10.95
C GLY A 356 -10.31 16.29 11.89
N GLU A 357 -10.20 15.01 12.25
CA GLU A 357 -9.15 14.52 13.13
C GLU A 357 -8.55 13.20 12.65
N LEU A 358 -7.26 13.05 12.89
CA LEU A 358 -6.51 11.82 12.68
C LEU A 358 -5.78 11.45 13.97
N TRP A 359 -6.10 10.28 14.51
CA TRP A 359 -5.49 9.75 15.73
C TRP A 359 -4.64 8.53 15.40
N ARG A 360 -3.49 8.41 16.06
CA ARG A 360 -2.76 7.13 16.15
C ARG A 360 -2.96 6.52 17.52
N PHE A 361 -3.27 5.23 17.53
CA PHE A 361 -3.31 4.40 18.73
C PHE A 361 -2.30 3.27 18.64
N GLU A 362 -1.72 2.91 19.76
CA GLU A 362 -0.99 1.65 19.92
C GLU A 362 -1.94 0.45 19.78
N ALA A 363 -1.40 -0.76 19.61
CA ALA A 363 -2.20 -1.98 19.56
C ALA A 363 -3.07 -2.20 20.81
N SER A 364 -2.67 -1.61 21.94
CA SER A 364 -3.37 -1.63 23.22
C SER A 364 -4.53 -0.62 23.31
N GLY A 365 -4.70 0.26 22.32
CA GLY A 365 -5.67 1.36 22.33
C GLY A 365 -5.19 2.63 23.02
N ILE A 366 -3.95 2.70 23.53
CA ILE A 366 -3.38 3.94 24.08
C ILE A 366 -3.15 4.96 22.94
N PRO A 367 -3.58 6.22 23.08
CA PRO A 367 -3.31 7.26 22.07
C PRO A 367 -1.82 7.63 22.03
N SER A 368 -1.20 7.55 20.86
CA SER A 368 0.20 7.94 20.66
C SER A 368 0.35 9.40 20.24
N TRP A 369 -0.47 9.86 19.29
CA TRP A 369 -0.50 11.23 18.81
C TRP A 369 -1.83 11.55 18.11
N ARG A 370 -2.11 12.83 17.89
CA ARG A 370 -3.31 13.32 17.21
C ARG A 370 -2.99 14.52 16.32
N ILE A 371 -3.56 14.54 15.13
CA ILE A 371 -3.61 15.69 14.22
C ILE A 371 -5.06 16.17 14.17
N SER A 372 -5.32 17.39 14.62
CA SER A 372 -6.62 18.07 14.49
C SER A 372 -6.54 19.38 13.70
N ARG A 373 -5.31 19.77 13.33
CA ARG A 373 -5.00 20.93 12.50
C ARG A 373 -3.87 20.56 11.56
N LEU A 374 -3.90 21.11 10.36
CA LEU A 374 -2.83 20.95 9.41
C LEU A 374 -1.64 21.81 9.83
N PRO A 375 -0.47 21.21 10.09
CA PRO A 375 0.76 21.99 10.28
C PRO A 375 1.00 22.85 9.04
N GLY A 376 1.42 24.12 9.20
CA GLY A 376 1.74 24.98 8.06
C GLY A 376 0.58 25.64 7.33
N VAL A 377 -0.65 25.44 7.79
CA VAL A 377 -1.82 26.13 7.19
C VAL A 377 -2.50 26.90 8.32
N PRO A 378 -2.31 28.23 8.43
CA PRO A 378 -2.98 29.04 9.44
C PRO A 378 -4.50 28.84 9.37
N GLY A 379 -5.08 28.27 10.44
CA GLY A 379 -6.51 27.95 10.50
C GLY A 379 -6.95 26.71 9.73
N GLY A 380 -6.03 25.96 9.12
CA GLY A 380 -6.32 24.74 8.37
C GLY A 380 -6.76 23.61 9.30
N SER A 381 -8.04 23.23 9.24
CA SER A 381 -8.52 21.96 9.78
C SER A 381 -8.30 20.84 8.77
N LEU A 382 -8.22 19.60 9.25
CA LEU A 382 -8.43 18.46 8.36
C LEU A 382 -9.86 18.48 7.81
N PRO A 383 -10.10 17.95 6.60
CA PRO A 383 -11.45 17.83 6.08
C PRO A 383 -12.28 16.87 6.94
N ALA A 384 -13.61 17.03 6.90
CA ALA A 384 -14.53 16.18 7.67
C ALA A 384 -14.46 14.70 7.24
N SER A 385 -14.14 14.46 5.96
CA SER A 385 -13.92 13.16 5.35
C SER A 385 -12.64 13.19 4.53
N PHE A 386 -11.84 12.13 4.61
CA PHE A 386 -10.60 11.94 3.87
C PHE A 386 -10.28 10.45 3.72
N ALA A 387 -9.45 10.12 2.74
CA ALA A 387 -8.86 8.79 2.62
C ALA A 387 -7.45 8.77 3.22
N LEU A 388 -7.00 7.59 3.65
CA LEU A 388 -5.67 7.37 4.22
C LEU A 388 -4.96 6.27 3.45
N ALA A 389 -3.64 6.41 3.30
CA ALA A 389 -2.75 5.34 2.92
C ALA A 389 -1.54 5.33 3.87
N VAL A 390 -1.00 4.15 4.16
CA VAL A 390 0.14 4.00 5.09
C VAL A 390 1.14 3.01 4.54
N ASP A 391 2.37 3.47 4.32
CA ASP A 391 3.47 2.56 4.03
C ASP A 391 3.86 1.86 5.33
N ARG A 392 3.44 0.59 5.43
CA ARG A 392 3.64 -0.24 6.62
C ARG A 392 5.12 -0.50 6.95
N SER A 393 6.03 -0.31 5.99
CA SER A 393 7.46 -0.53 6.18
C SER A 393 8.19 0.69 6.78
N THR A 394 7.76 1.89 6.40
CA THR A 394 8.36 3.17 6.84
C THR A 394 7.54 3.90 7.89
N GLY A 395 6.25 3.55 8.04
CA GLY A 395 5.29 4.29 8.85
C GLY A 395 4.87 5.63 8.23
N THR A 396 5.20 5.88 6.96
CA THR A 396 4.76 7.08 6.24
C THR A 396 3.25 7.08 6.12
N VAL A 397 2.62 8.21 6.42
CA VAL A 397 1.16 8.39 6.35
C VAL A 397 0.83 9.39 5.26
N TRP A 398 -0.04 9.00 4.34
CA TRP A 398 -0.63 9.90 3.36
C TRP A 398 -2.11 10.13 3.67
N LEU A 399 -2.54 11.38 3.51
CA LEU A 399 -3.93 11.79 3.66
C LEU A 399 -4.39 12.47 2.39
N LEU A 400 -5.51 11.99 1.83
CA LEU A 400 -6.17 12.60 0.69
C LEU A 400 -7.27 13.54 1.16
N ASP A 401 -7.06 14.85 0.96
CA ASP A 401 -8.07 15.89 1.12
C ASP A 401 -8.73 16.15 -0.25
N GLY A 402 -9.72 15.31 -0.57
CA GLY A 402 -10.45 15.35 -1.84
C GLY A 402 -11.05 16.71 -2.17
N PRO A 403 -11.80 17.37 -1.25
CA PRO A 403 -12.39 18.69 -1.49
C PRO A 403 -11.35 19.76 -1.83
N SER A 404 -10.16 19.72 -1.22
CA SER A 404 -9.08 20.66 -1.50
C SER A 404 -8.12 20.17 -2.59
N ARG A 405 -8.42 19.03 -3.25
CA ARG A 405 -7.63 18.41 -4.32
C ARG A 405 -6.14 18.29 -3.98
N ARG A 406 -5.83 17.80 -2.78
CA ARG A 406 -4.44 17.66 -2.32
C ARG A 406 -4.19 16.38 -1.55
N VAL A 407 -2.95 15.92 -1.62
CA VAL A 407 -2.44 14.82 -0.80
C VAL A 407 -1.35 15.35 0.13
N LEU A 408 -1.44 14.98 1.40
CA LEU A 408 -0.51 15.39 2.45
C LEU A 408 0.30 14.19 2.89
N GLN A 409 1.61 14.35 3.06
CA GLN A 409 2.48 13.31 3.61
C GLN A 409 2.97 13.70 5.00
N PHE A 410 2.85 12.77 5.96
CA PHE A 410 3.35 12.92 7.33
C PHE A 410 4.40 11.84 7.64
N GLY A 411 5.46 12.22 8.35
CA GLY A 411 6.52 11.31 8.76
C GLY A 411 7.33 10.72 7.59
N GLY A 412 8.04 9.62 7.86
CA GLY A 412 8.75 8.84 6.83
C GLY A 412 10.10 9.39 6.35
N THR A 413 10.43 10.65 6.65
CA THR A 413 11.62 11.35 6.12
C THR A 413 12.96 10.76 6.55
N GLY A 414 13.05 10.21 7.78
CA GLY A 414 14.32 9.71 8.32
C GLY A 414 14.85 8.41 7.69
N ARG A 415 14.02 7.65 6.95
CA ARG A 415 14.44 6.42 6.25
C ARG A 415 14.48 6.56 4.72
N THR A 416 13.76 7.53 4.17
CA THR A 416 13.56 7.67 2.72
C THR A 416 14.59 8.56 2.04
N ILE A 417 15.39 9.31 2.80
CA ILE A 417 16.38 10.21 2.25
C ILE A 417 17.75 9.87 2.84
N GLY A 418 18.72 9.52 1.97
CA GLY A 418 20.11 9.28 2.39
C GLY A 418 20.77 10.55 2.94
N ASP A 419 21.98 10.46 3.49
CA ASP A 419 22.62 11.59 4.21
C ASP A 419 23.22 12.71 3.31
N GLY A 420 22.57 13.05 2.19
CA GLY A 420 23.04 14.06 1.23
C GLY A 420 22.40 15.45 1.38
N ALA A 421 22.89 16.41 0.59
CA ALA A 421 22.37 17.79 0.60
C ALA A 421 20.86 17.90 0.32
N ALA A 422 20.32 17.08 -0.59
CA ALA A 422 18.87 17.04 -0.86
C ALA A 422 18.05 16.56 0.36
N ALA A 423 18.64 15.74 1.22
CA ALA A 423 18.01 15.28 2.45
C ALA A 423 18.03 16.32 3.55
N GLU A 424 19.12 17.06 3.66
CA GLU A 424 19.19 18.24 4.52
C GLU A 424 18.17 19.28 4.08
N ALA A 425 18.08 19.57 2.78
CA ALA A 425 17.10 20.48 2.21
C ALA A 425 15.66 19.99 2.42
N SER A 426 15.39 18.69 2.26
CA SER A 426 14.05 18.13 2.55
C SER A 426 13.69 18.21 4.03
N ARG A 427 14.64 17.96 4.95
CA ARG A 427 14.43 18.17 6.39
C ARG A 427 14.17 19.65 6.70
N ALA A 428 14.92 20.56 6.08
CA ALA A 428 14.73 22.00 6.22
C ALA A 428 13.37 22.45 5.67
N LEU A 429 12.95 21.93 4.52
CA LEU A 429 11.64 22.17 3.95
C LEU A 429 10.53 21.65 4.87
N SER A 430 10.62 20.41 5.37
CA SER A 430 9.62 19.86 6.29
C SER A 430 9.51 20.68 7.59
N ALA A 431 10.63 21.16 8.14
CA ALA A 431 10.63 22.05 9.29
C ALA A 431 9.99 23.40 8.94
N PHE A 432 10.31 23.97 7.77
CA PHE A 432 9.74 25.22 7.28
C PHE A 432 8.23 25.12 7.06
N LEU A 433 7.76 24.03 6.46
CA LEU A 433 6.35 23.76 6.21
C LEU A 433 5.52 23.77 7.50
N GLN A 434 6.07 23.51 8.68
CA GLN A 434 5.28 23.54 9.92
C GLN A 434 4.83 24.95 10.32
N GLY A 435 5.59 25.98 9.91
CA GLY A 435 5.37 27.38 10.25
C GLY A 435 5.03 28.28 9.06
N LEU A 436 4.90 27.72 7.87
CA LEU A 436 4.59 28.44 6.63
C LEU A 436 3.28 29.26 6.78
N ASP A 437 3.31 30.53 6.40
CA ASP A 437 2.08 31.29 6.12
C ASP A 437 1.94 31.47 4.60
N GLU A 438 1.04 30.70 3.98
CA GLU A 438 0.82 30.76 2.52
C GLU A 438 0.30 32.13 2.02
N ARG A 439 -0.06 33.06 2.92
CA ARG A 439 -0.46 34.43 2.56
C ARG A 439 0.73 35.35 2.35
N GLU A 440 1.89 35.00 2.88
CA GLU A 440 3.13 35.77 2.79
C GLU A 440 3.94 35.35 1.56
N VAL A 441 4.15 36.28 0.63
CA VAL A 441 4.85 36.00 -0.64
C VAL A 441 6.27 35.50 -0.41
N GLY A 442 7.02 36.12 0.53
CA GLY A 442 8.39 35.72 0.83
C GLY A 442 8.51 34.31 1.42
N ASP A 443 7.47 33.83 2.10
CA ASP A 443 7.39 32.48 2.62
C ASP A 443 7.18 31.46 1.49
N LEU A 444 6.35 31.79 0.50
CA LEU A 444 6.16 30.98 -0.70
C LEU A 444 7.44 30.92 -1.56
N GLU A 445 8.15 32.04 -1.74
CA GLU A 445 9.44 32.09 -2.45
C GLU A 445 10.49 31.21 -1.77
N ARG A 446 10.63 31.35 -0.45
CA ARG A 446 11.55 30.52 0.35
C ARG A 446 11.18 29.04 0.30
N GLY A 447 9.89 28.73 0.38
CA GLY A 447 9.39 27.35 0.24
C GLY A 447 9.71 26.75 -1.12
N GLY A 448 9.53 27.52 -2.19
CA GLY A 448 9.89 27.13 -3.56
C GLY A 448 11.39 26.84 -3.71
N ALA A 449 12.25 27.74 -3.21
CA ALA A 449 13.70 27.55 -3.24
C ALA A 449 14.15 26.30 -2.45
N LEU A 450 13.56 26.07 -1.27
CA LEU A 450 13.82 24.86 -0.48
C LEU A 450 13.35 23.59 -1.19
N ALA A 451 12.21 23.64 -1.89
CA ALA A 451 11.71 22.51 -2.68
C ALA A 451 12.62 22.15 -3.86
N LEU A 452 13.15 23.15 -4.59
CA LEU A 452 14.16 22.93 -5.62
C LEU A 452 15.42 22.28 -5.03
N ALA A 453 15.93 22.81 -3.91
CA ALA A 453 17.11 22.27 -3.24
C ALA A 453 16.90 20.84 -2.69
N ALA A 454 15.66 20.51 -2.31
CA ALA A 454 15.26 19.18 -1.81
C ALA A 454 15.03 18.14 -2.90
N ASP A 455 15.17 18.53 -4.18
CA ASP A 455 14.86 17.68 -5.33
C ASP A 455 13.38 17.21 -5.31
N MET A 456 12.47 18.16 -5.07
CA MET A 456 11.02 17.95 -4.94
C MET A 456 10.26 18.79 -5.97
N PRO A 457 10.28 18.41 -7.26
CA PRO A 457 9.79 19.26 -8.34
C PRO A 457 8.29 19.59 -8.23
N LEU A 458 7.45 18.62 -7.85
CA LEU A 458 6.00 18.86 -7.72
C LEU A 458 5.67 19.84 -6.58
N GLU A 459 6.46 19.84 -5.50
CA GLU A 459 6.32 20.83 -4.44
C GLU A 459 6.75 22.23 -4.91
N ALA A 460 7.82 22.32 -5.70
CA ALA A 460 8.27 23.57 -6.30
C ALA A 460 7.23 24.13 -7.29
N VAL A 461 6.62 23.28 -8.13
CA VAL A 461 5.50 23.65 -9.00
C VAL A 461 4.34 24.22 -8.19
N ARG A 462 3.97 23.58 -7.07
CA ARG A 462 2.91 24.09 -6.18
C ARG A 462 3.21 25.52 -5.72
N PHE A 463 4.41 25.78 -5.21
CA PHE A 463 4.81 27.12 -4.78
C PHE A 463 4.76 28.13 -5.94
N ALA A 464 5.25 27.75 -7.12
CA ALA A 464 5.20 28.60 -8.31
C ALA A 464 3.76 28.97 -8.72
N VAL A 465 2.83 28.01 -8.69
CA VAL A 465 1.40 28.26 -8.98
C VAL A 465 0.80 29.22 -7.96
N ARG A 466 1.11 29.07 -6.67
CA ARG A 466 0.61 29.99 -5.62
C ARG A 466 1.17 31.40 -5.79
N LEU A 467 2.47 31.53 -6.06
CA LEU A 467 3.11 32.81 -6.36
C LEU A 467 2.50 33.49 -7.59
N ALA A 468 2.25 32.73 -8.66
CA ALA A 468 1.63 33.25 -9.88
C ALA A 468 0.21 33.77 -9.62
N ARG A 469 -0.59 33.08 -8.78
CA ARG A 469 -1.93 33.55 -8.37
C ARG A 469 -1.86 34.86 -7.56
N GLY A 470 -0.78 35.07 -6.81
CA GLY A 470 -0.51 36.31 -6.07
C GLY A 470 0.12 37.42 -6.93
N GLY A 471 0.47 37.14 -8.19
CA GLY A 471 1.13 38.11 -9.08
C GLY A 471 2.60 38.39 -8.73
N ALA A 472 3.28 37.47 -8.05
CA ALA A 472 4.69 37.64 -7.69
C ALA A 472 5.60 37.54 -8.93
N PRO A 473 6.64 38.39 -9.05
CA PRO A 473 7.50 38.43 -10.24
C PRO A 473 8.32 37.15 -10.43
N ASP A 474 8.79 36.55 -9.34
CA ASP A 474 9.68 35.38 -9.37
C ASP A 474 8.94 34.05 -9.64
N ALA A 475 7.60 34.10 -9.75
CA ALA A 475 6.77 32.92 -10.00
C ALA A 475 7.13 32.21 -11.31
N ALA A 476 7.46 32.97 -12.35
CA ALA A 476 7.80 32.44 -13.67
C ALA A 476 9.15 31.71 -13.66
N ASP A 477 10.14 32.26 -12.96
CA ASP A 477 11.47 31.67 -12.85
C ASP A 477 11.43 30.39 -12.02
N LEU A 478 10.69 30.39 -10.90
CA LEU A 478 10.47 29.18 -10.11
C LEU A 478 9.71 28.11 -10.91
N ALA A 479 8.68 28.49 -11.67
CA ALA A 479 7.94 27.58 -12.53
C ALA A 479 8.84 26.95 -13.61
N ALA A 480 9.68 27.74 -14.26
CA ALA A 480 10.61 27.26 -15.29
C ALA A 480 11.66 26.30 -14.70
N ALA A 481 12.22 26.61 -13.53
CA ALA A 481 13.16 25.73 -12.83
C ALA A 481 12.50 24.40 -12.42
N ALA A 482 11.28 24.45 -11.88
CA ALA A 482 10.51 23.27 -11.52
C ALA A 482 10.14 22.43 -12.76
N GLU A 483 9.75 23.05 -13.87
CA GLU A 483 9.45 22.41 -15.14
C GLU A 483 10.65 21.60 -15.66
N VAL A 484 11.86 22.18 -15.63
CA VAL A 484 13.10 21.48 -16.01
C VAL A 484 13.33 20.24 -15.15
N MET A 485 13.13 20.33 -13.83
CA MET A 485 13.27 19.18 -12.93
C MET A 485 12.20 18.11 -13.18
N VAL A 486 10.94 18.49 -13.42
CA VAL A 486 9.88 17.55 -13.81
C VAL A 486 10.28 16.82 -15.09
N LEU A 487 10.68 17.54 -16.15
CA LEU A 487 11.08 16.93 -17.43
C LEU A 487 12.26 15.97 -17.27
N ARG A 488 13.28 16.36 -16.49
CA ARG A 488 14.42 15.51 -16.15
C ARG A 488 13.98 14.22 -15.47
N ASP A 489 13.15 14.33 -14.43
CA ASP A 489 12.74 13.16 -13.64
C ASP A 489 11.80 12.25 -14.44
N CYS A 490 10.91 12.82 -15.24
CA CYS A 490 10.10 12.08 -16.21
C CYS A 490 10.94 11.34 -17.24
N ALA A 491 11.94 11.99 -17.84
CA ALA A 491 12.80 11.37 -18.84
C ALA A 491 13.58 10.18 -18.25
N ARG A 492 14.11 10.33 -17.03
CA ARG A 492 14.81 9.25 -16.32
C ARG A 492 13.88 8.13 -15.89
N ALA A 493 12.71 8.47 -15.36
CA ALA A 493 11.67 7.51 -15.00
C ALA A 493 11.22 6.69 -16.22
N ALA A 494 10.98 7.36 -17.34
CA ALA A 494 10.60 6.71 -18.60
C ALA A 494 11.74 5.83 -19.14
N ALA A 495 13.00 6.27 -19.05
CA ALA A 495 14.15 5.45 -19.40
C ALA A 495 14.22 4.16 -18.54
N GLY A 496 14.04 4.27 -17.22
CA GLY A 496 13.99 3.10 -16.34
C GLY A 496 12.80 2.18 -16.63
N ALA A 497 11.63 2.74 -16.98
CA ALA A 497 10.47 1.96 -17.40
C ALA A 497 10.71 1.21 -18.72
N VAL A 498 11.49 1.78 -19.66
CA VAL A 498 11.91 1.10 -20.90
C VAL A 498 12.75 -0.13 -20.59
N GLU A 499 13.66 -0.06 -19.63
CA GLU A 499 14.47 -1.19 -19.21
C GLU A 499 13.61 -2.31 -18.62
N ASP A 500 12.69 -1.96 -17.71
CA ASP A 500 11.76 -2.90 -17.09
C ASP A 500 10.86 -3.57 -18.15
N LEU A 501 10.30 -2.81 -19.10
CA LEU A 501 9.44 -3.33 -20.18
C LEU A 501 10.20 -4.17 -21.21
N ALA A 502 11.45 -3.79 -21.52
CA ALA A 502 12.30 -4.58 -22.39
C ALA A 502 12.68 -5.92 -21.73
N ALA A 503 12.88 -5.94 -20.40
CA ALA A 503 13.15 -7.15 -19.65
C ALA A 503 11.95 -8.11 -19.60
N THR A 504 10.71 -7.59 -19.64
CA THR A 504 9.48 -8.41 -19.70
C THR A 504 9.09 -8.84 -21.12
N LEU A 505 9.95 -8.57 -22.12
CA LEU A 505 9.76 -8.92 -23.54
C LEU A 505 8.54 -8.25 -24.20
N LEU A 506 8.08 -7.12 -23.66
CA LEU A 506 6.99 -6.33 -24.25
C LEU A 506 7.54 -5.31 -25.26
N ALA A 507 8.16 -5.80 -26.34
CA ALA A 507 8.98 -4.98 -27.24
C ALA A 507 8.24 -3.78 -27.86
N GLU A 508 6.97 -3.93 -28.28
CA GLU A 508 6.17 -2.82 -28.81
C GLU A 508 5.94 -1.72 -27.77
N ARG A 509 5.66 -2.11 -26.52
CA ARG A 509 5.46 -1.17 -25.41
C ARG A 509 6.76 -0.55 -24.96
N ALA A 510 7.83 -1.33 -24.90
CA ALA A 510 9.17 -0.82 -24.65
C ALA A 510 9.56 0.23 -25.71
N LEU A 511 9.20 0.01 -26.99
CA LEU A 511 9.43 0.97 -28.06
C LEU A 511 8.58 2.24 -27.88
N ALA A 512 7.30 2.12 -27.56
CA ALA A 512 6.44 3.28 -27.27
C ALA A 512 6.95 4.08 -26.06
N ALA A 513 7.34 3.39 -24.99
CA ALA A 513 7.98 3.96 -23.81
C ALA A 513 9.28 4.68 -24.15
N CYS A 514 10.09 4.09 -25.02
CA CYS A 514 11.36 4.66 -25.44
C CYS A 514 11.14 5.90 -26.30
N GLN A 515 10.10 5.91 -27.15
CA GLN A 515 9.70 7.10 -27.89
C GLN A 515 9.29 8.24 -26.95
N GLN A 516 8.45 7.97 -25.96
CA GLN A 516 8.06 8.98 -24.97
C GLN A 516 9.28 9.50 -24.18
N ALA A 517 10.18 8.61 -23.76
CA ALA A 517 11.41 8.98 -23.06
C ALA A 517 12.31 9.88 -23.93
N VAL A 518 12.44 9.58 -25.23
CA VAL A 518 13.18 10.42 -26.20
C VAL A 518 12.57 11.81 -26.30
N ASP A 519 11.24 11.91 -26.37
CA ASP A 519 10.56 13.20 -26.51
C ASP A 519 10.68 14.03 -25.22
N LEU A 520 10.57 13.41 -24.04
CA LEU A 520 10.82 14.04 -22.74
C LEU A 520 12.27 14.52 -22.59
N ALA A 521 13.25 13.69 -22.96
CA ALA A 521 14.66 14.05 -22.92
C ALA A 521 14.99 15.20 -23.90
N ARG A 522 14.33 15.24 -25.06
CA ARG A 522 14.43 16.36 -26.00
C ARG A 522 13.85 17.63 -25.39
N SER A 523 12.64 17.58 -24.83
CA SER A 523 12.03 18.72 -24.14
C SER A 523 12.88 19.23 -22.99
N TRP A 524 13.46 18.34 -22.17
CA TRP A 524 14.41 18.70 -21.11
C TRP A 524 15.62 19.45 -21.68
N ARG A 525 16.30 18.89 -22.68
CA ARG A 525 17.47 19.52 -23.32
C ARG A 525 17.13 20.86 -23.95
N ASP A 526 15.97 20.98 -24.59
CA ASP A 526 15.57 22.22 -25.25
C ASP A 526 15.23 23.31 -24.22
N ARG A 527 14.77 22.93 -23.02
CA ARG A 527 14.49 23.85 -21.90
C ARG A 527 15.74 24.22 -21.10
N ASP A 528 16.70 23.31 -20.99
CA ASP A 528 18.01 23.53 -20.37
C ASP A 528 19.15 23.01 -21.27
N PRO A 529 19.55 23.78 -22.31
CA PRO A 529 20.61 23.38 -23.23
C PRO A 529 21.99 23.25 -22.58
N GLY A 530 22.16 23.80 -21.38
CA GLY A 530 23.42 23.77 -20.62
C GLY A 530 23.67 22.46 -19.89
N ASP A 531 22.66 21.61 -19.71
CA ASP A 531 22.81 20.35 -18.98
C ASP A 531 23.36 19.21 -19.87
N PRO A 532 24.63 18.77 -19.66
CA PRO A 532 25.22 17.69 -20.45
C PRO A 532 24.58 16.32 -20.19
N GLN A 533 23.76 16.16 -19.15
CA GLN A 533 23.06 14.92 -18.87
C GLN A 533 21.85 14.72 -19.78
N ALA A 534 21.14 15.80 -20.13
CA ALA A 534 20.02 15.75 -21.07
C ALA A 534 20.47 15.26 -22.46
N GLY A 535 21.60 15.78 -22.95
CA GLY A 535 22.19 15.35 -24.21
C GLY A 535 22.62 13.88 -24.22
N ARG A 536 23.30 13.43 -23.16
CA ARG A 536 23.73 12.02 -23.01
C ARG A 536 22.55 11.06 -22.98
N LEU A 537 21.53 11.37 -22.17
CA LEU A 537 20.33 10.53 -22.07
C LEU A 537 19.58 10.45 -23.41
N LEU A 538 19.46 11.57 -24.13
CA LEU A 538 18.81 11.59 -25.44
C LEU A 538 19.55 10.73 -26.47
N GLU A 539 20.88 10.76 -26.48
CA GLU A 539 21.71 9.93 -27.37
C GLU A 539 21.54 8.44 -27.07
N GLU A 540 21.61 8.08 -25.78
CA GLU A 540 21.39 6.71 -25.29
C GLU A 540 20.01 6.18 -25.69
N LEU A 541 18.94 6.93 -25.37
CA LEU A 541 17.57 6.56 -25.69
C LEU A 541 17.34 6.48 -27.21
N THR A 542 17.98 7.33 -28.00
CA THR A 542 17.89 7.27 -29.48
C THR A 542 18.59 6.03 -30.03
N GLY A 543 19.71 5.62 -29.42
CA GLY A 543 20.34 4.31 -29.68
C GLY A 543 19.38 3.17 -29.34
N ARG A 544 18.85 3.17 -28.12
CA ARG A 544 17.94 2.12 -27.63
C ARG A 544 16.66 2.00 -28.46
N ARG A 545 16.08 3.12 -28.88
CA ARG A 545 14.91 3.15 -29.76
C ARG A 545 15.18 2.46 -31.11
N ARG A 546 16.38 2.64 -31.67
CA ARG A 546 16.79 1.94 -32.91
C ARG A 546 16.84 0.44 -32.69
N GLU A 547 17.50 -0.01 -31.62
CA GLU A 547 17.56 -1.44 -31.26
C GLU A 547 16.16 -2.05 -31.07
N LEU A 548 15.27 -1.36 -30.36
CA LEU A 548 13.90 -1.82 -30.13
C LEU A 548 13.08 -1.85 -31.42
N ARG A 549 13.21 -0.84 -32.29
CA ARG A 549 12.53 -0.80 -33.59
C ARG A 549 12.98 -1.95 -34.49
N ASP A 550 14.28 -2.21 -34.52
CA ASP A 550 14.87 -3.31 -35.28
C ASP A 550 14.44 -4.68 -34.74
N ALA A 551 14.07 -4.77 -33.44
CA ALA A 551 13.54 -5.98 -32.81
C ALA A 551 12.03 -6.17 -33.03
N VAL A 552 11.25 -5.08 -33.16
CA VAL A 552 9.79 -5.16 -33.37
C VAL A 552 9.42 -5.34 -34.83
N THR A 553 10.25 -4.85 -35.75
CA THR A 553 9.96 -4.96 -37.19
C THR A 553 10.00 -6.44 -37.61
N PRO A 554 8.89 -7.00 -38.12
CA PRO A 554 8.87 -8.37 -38.62
C PRO A 554 9.93 -8.51 -39.70
N LYS A 555 10.77 -9.54 -39.59
CA LYS A 555 11.79 -9.83 -40.59
C LYS A 555 11.36 -11.08 -41.35
N ASP A 556 11.41 -11.03 -42.67
CA ASP A 556 11.03 -12.15 -43.54
C ASP A 556 11.92 -13.39 -43.30
N ASP A 557 13.08 -13.21 -42.67
CA ASP A 557 14.02 -14.26 -42.25
C ASP A 557 13.92 -14.61 -40.75
N ALA A 558 12.93 -14.10 -40.03
CA ALA A 558 12.75 -14.47 -38.63
C ALA A 558 12.38 -15.95 -38.50
N PRO A 559 13.00 -16.71 -37.57
CA PRO A 559 12.57 -18.07 -37.29
C PRO A 559 11.13 -18.08 -36.77
N ALA A 560 10.31 -19.00 -37.28
CA ALA A 560 8.98 -19.24 -36.73
C ALA A 560 9.10 -19.94 -35.37
N LEU A 561 8.27 -19.54 -34.42
CA LEU A 561 8.28 -20.06 -33.05
C LEU A 561 6.88 -20.52 -32.66
N THR A 562 6.77 -21.75 -32.15
CA THR A 562 5.59 -22.21 -31.41
C THR A 562 6.02 -22.74 -30.04
N ALA A 563 5.15 -22.67 -29.04
CA ALA A 563 5.45 -23.24 -27.73
C ALA A 563 4.26 -23.96 -27.13
N ALA A 564 4.56 -25.00 -26.36
CA ALA A 564 3.64 -25.68 -25.47
C ALA A 564 4.29 -25.80 -24.10
N ALA A 565 3.52 -25.67 -23.03
CA ALA A 565 4.01 -25.78 -21.67
C ALA A 565 3.41 -27.00 -20.97
N ARG A 566 4.17 -27.59 -20.04
CA ARG A 566 3.66 -28.58 -19.09
C ARG A 566 4.13 -28.26 -17.69
N LEU A 567 3.28 -28.52 -16.70
CA LEU A 567 3.65 -28.33 -15.29
C LEU A 567 4.37 -29.59 -14.79
N ILE A 568 5.58 -29.44 -14.28
CA ILE A 568 6.32 -30.52 -13.61
C ILE A 568 6.35 -30.26 -12.11
N ARG A 569 5.93 -31.27 -11.34
CA ARG A 569 6.05 -31.29 -9.88
C ARG A 569 7.29 -32.09 -9.48
N SER A 570 8.25 -31.45 -8.83
CA SER A 570 9.45 -32.11 -8.28
C SER A 570 9.60 -31.72 -6.81
N GLY A 571 8.99 -32.52 -5.92
CA GLY A 571 8.89 -32.19 -4.49
C GLY A 571 7.95 -31.01 -4.23
N GLU A 572 8.35 -30.08 -3.37
CA GLU A 572 7.59 -28.85 -3.08
C GLU A 572 7.74 -27.76 -4.15
N ARG A 573 8.74 -27.87 -5.04
CA ARG A 573 8.96 -26.91 -6.12
C ARG A 573 8.18 -27.31 -7.37
N ARG A 574 7.48 -26.33 -7.93
CA ARG A 574 6.80 -26.42 -9.22
C ARG A 574 7.65 -25.73 -10.28
N THR A 575 7.73 -26.32 -11.47
CA THR A 575 8.48 -25.78 -12.61
C THR A 575 7.65 -25.96 -13.85
N ILE A 576 7.56 -24.93 -14.71
CA ILE A 576 6.96 -25.11 -16.04
C ILE A 576 8.08 -25.53 -16.98
N VAL A 577 7.87 -26.60 -17.73
CA VAL A 577 8.73 -26.90 -18.88
C VAL A 577 8.01 -26.45 -20.14
N ALA A 578 8.56 -25.42 -20.77
CA ALA A 578 8.10 -24.93 -22.06
C ALA A 578 8.89 -25.65 -23.17
N LYS A 579 8.17 -26.43 -23.98
CA LYS A 579 8.66 -26.99 -25.23
C LYS A 579 8.49 -25.96 -26.33
N ILE A 580 9.60 -25.41 -26.81
CA ILE A 580 9.63 -24.40 -27.86
C ILE A 580 10.11 -25.05 -29.16
N VAL A 581 9.35 -24.90 -30.23
CA VAL A 581 9.73 -25.35 -31.57
C VAL A 581 10.12 -24.13 -32.38
N LEU A 582 11.38 -24.09 -32.82
CA LEU A 582 11.95 -23.06 -33.66
C LEU A 582 12.14 -23.60 -35.07
N ARG A 583 11.72 -22.85 -36.08
CA ARG A 583 11.92 -23.21 -37.48
C ARG A 583 12.58 -22.07 -38.23
N ALA A 584 13.77 -22.31 -38.79
CA ALA A 584 14.44 -21.34 -39.64
C ALA A 584 13.64 -21.10 -40.93
N PRO A 585 13.68 -19.89 -41.49
CA PRO A 585 13.13 -19.63 -42.82
C PRO A 585 13.77 -20.53 -43.88
N ALA A 586 13.03 -20.88 -44.93
CA ALA A 586 13.50 -21.81 -45.96
C ALA A 586 14.70 -21.29 -46.78
N GLY A 587 14.97 -19.97 -46.74
CA GLY A 587 15.99 -19.32 -47.56
C GLY A 587 17.24 -18.84 -46.82
N ALA A 588 17.37 -19.06 -45.51
CA ALA A 588 18.46 -18.49 -44.73
C ALA A 588 18.93 -19.42 -43.59
N ASP A 589 20.24 -19.67 -43.55
CA ASP A 589 20.89 -20.23 -42.36
C ASP A 589 20.96 -19.17 -41.26
N LEU A 590 20.73 -19.60 -40.02
CA LEU A 590 20.83 -18.77 -38.83
C LEU A 590 22.07 -19.21 -38.05
N ALA A 591 22.93 -18.28 -37.67
CA ALA A 591 24.05 -18.52 -36.77
C ALA A 591 23.83 -17.81 -35.43
N GLY A 592 24.53 -18.26 -34.38
CA GLY A 592 24.50 -17.59 -33.06
C GLY A 592 23.09 -17.38 -32.48
N LEU A 593 22.11 -18.23 -32.82
CA LEU A 593 20.73 -18.07 -32.38
C LEU A 593 20.65 -18.23 -30.87
N ARG A 594 20.09 -17.23 -30.20
CA ARG A 594 19.78 -17.18 -28.76
C ARG A 594 18.31 -16.90 -28.58
N VAL A 595 17.70 -17.56 -27.60
CA VAL A 595 16.27 -17.44 -27.29
C VAL A 595 16.13 -17.11 -25.83
N SER A 596 15.49 -15.98 -25.53
CA SER A 596 15.00 -15.62 -24.21
C SER A 596 13.48 -15.84 -24.20
N PHE A 597 12.97 -16.63 -23.27
CA PHE A 597 11.54 -16.98 -23.19
C PHE A 597 11.01 -16.75 -21.79
N THR A 598 9.80 -16.18 -21.70
CA THR A 598 9.11 -15.96 -20.42
C THR A 598 7.62 -16.22 -20.58
N LEU A 599 6.98 -16.54 -19.45
CA LEU A 599 5.53 -16.58 -19.30
C LEU A 599 5.16 -15.38 -18.41
N PRO A 600 4.84 -14.22 -18.99
CA PRO A 600 4.64 -13.00 -18.22
C PRO A 600 3.57 -13.19 -17.14
N GLY A 601 3.91 -12.84 -15.89
CA GLY A 601 3.04 -13.02 -14.71
C GLY A 601 3.16 -14.38 -14.01
N TRP A 602 3.85 -15.34 -14.63
CA TRP A 602 4.04 -16.69 -14.10
C TRP A 602 5.49 -16.96 -13.71
N THR A 603 6.43 -16.37 -14.47
CA THR A 603 7.87 -16.59 -14.31
C THR A 603 8.56 -15.28 -13.96
N PRO A 604 9.25 -15.17 -12.81
CA PRO A 604 9.88 -13.92 -12.38
C PRO A 604 11.13 -13.57 -13.20
N VAL A 605 11.73 -14.56 -13.87
CA VAL A 605 12.95 -14.40 -14.68
C VAL A 605 12.78 -15.17 -16.00
N PRO A 606 13.10 -14.57 -17.16
CA PRO A 606 13.10 -15.28 -18.43
C PRO A 606 14.16 -16.40 -18.46
N ALA A 607 13.85 -17.53 -19.10
CA ALA A 607 14.85 -18.53 -19.43
C ALA A 607 15.62 -18.11 -20.69
N LEU A 608 16.94 -18.16 -20.62
CA LEU A 608 17.82 -17.85 -21.74
C LEU A 608 18.50 -19.15 -22.20
N GLU A 609 18.44 -19.42 -23.51
CA GLU A 609 19.04 -20.61 -24.14
C GLU A 609 19.87 -20.21 -25.37
N GLU A 610 21.08 -20.76 -25.47
CA GLU A 610 21.92 -20.64 -26.66
C GLU A 610 21.66 -21.81 -27.62
N VAL A 611 20.97 -21.53 -28.72
CA VAL A 611 20.62 -22.51 -29.74
C VAL A 611 21.81 -22.76 -30.67
N GLY A 612 22.55 -21.73 -31.05
CA GLY A 612 23.67 -21.84 -31.99
C GLY A 612 23.21 -21.78 -33.45
N ALA A 613 23.71 -22.65 -34.32
CA ALA A 613 23.36 -22.62 -35.74
C ALA A 613 22.07 -23.43 -36.05
N LEU A 614 21.26 -22.92 -36.98
CA LEU A 614 20.07 -23.59 -37.51
C LEU A 614 20.04 -23.43 -39.03
N ALA A 615 20.11 -24.54 -39.76
CA ALA A 615 20.12 -24.53 -41.22
C ALA A 615 18.78 -24.04 -41.80
N ALA A 616 18.80 -23.50 -43.02
CA ALA A 616 17.61 -23.02 -43.72
C ALA A 616 16.50 -24.08 -43.79
N GLY A 617 15.29 -23.71 -43.37
CA GLY A 617 14.15 -24.63 -43.23
C GLY A 617 14.27 -25.65 -42.10
N GLY A 618 15.38 -25.67 -41.37
CA GLY A 618 15.65 -26.56 -40.25
C GLY A 618 14.78 -26.25 -39.05
N GLU A 619 14.47 -27.29 -38.28
CA GLU A 619 13.66 -27.21 -37.06
C GLU A 619 14.49 -27.63 -35.86
N ARG A 620 14.30 -26.94 -34.73
CA ARG A 620 14.89 -27.29 -33.45
C ARG A 620 13.88 -27.17 -32.34
N VAL A 621 13.86 -28.20 -31.48
CA VAL A 621 13.02 -28.25 -30.30
C VAL A 621 13.89 -27.94 -29.09
N LEU A 622 13.47 -26.98 -28.27
CA LEU A 622 14.06 -26.65 -26.98
C LEU A 622 13.08 -27.03 -25.87
N GLU A 623 13.61 -27.52 -24.75
CA GLU A 623 12.85 -27.65 -23.51
C GLU A 623 13.44 -26.70 -22.48
N LEU A 624 12.70 -25.64 -22.14
CA LEU A 624 13.14 -24.64 -21.17
C LEU A 624 12.43 -24.86 -19.84
N ALA A 625 13.21 -25.06 -18.79
CA ALA A 625 12.72 -25.10 -17.42
C ALA A 625 12.58 -23.67 -16.89
N LEU A 626 11.33 -23.26 -16.68
CA LEU A 626 11.00 -21.95 -16.15
C LEU A 626 10.69 -22.05 -14.67
N ALA A 627 11.48 -21.34 -13.87
CA ALA A 627 11.19 -21.19 -12.45
C ALA A 627 9.84 -20.49 -12.31
N LEU A 628 8.89 -21.18 -11.68
CA LEU A 628 7.66 -20.57 -11.24
C LEU A 628 7.92 -19.80 -9.94
N GLY A 629 7.22 -18.68 -9.78
CA GLY A 629 7.01 -18.12 -8.44
C GLY A 629 6.12 -19.03 -7.58
N GLU A 630 5.25 -18.43 -6.77
CA GLU A 630 4.14 -19.17 -6.15
C GLU A 630 3.10 -19.50 -7.23
N ALA A 631 3.27 -20.63 -7.93
CA ALA A 631 2.32 -21.03 -8.97
C ALA A 631 1.05 -21.67 -8.38
N PRO A 632 -0.13 -21.38 -8.95
CA PRO A 632 -1.39 -22.03 -8.58
C PRO A 632 -1.33 -23.56 -8.81
N GLU A 633 -2.26 -24.29 -8.20
CA GLU A 633 -2.31 -25.76 -8.30
C GLU A 633 -2.54 -26.30 -9.71
N LYS A 634 -3.20 -25.48 -10.54
CA LYS A 634 -3.48 -25.74 -11.94
C LYS A 634 -3.13 -24.52 -12.77
N LEU A 635 -2.57 -24.76 -13.96
CA LEU A 635 -2.35 -23.73 -14.97
C LEU A 635 -3.61 -23.59 -15.84
N PRO A 636 -3.90 -22.40 -16.40
CA PRO A 636 -4.91 -22.25 -17.44
C PRO A 636 -4.50 -23.02 -18.70
N ALA A 637 -5.47 -23.39 -19.54
CA ALA A 637 -5.23 -24.17 -20.76
C ALA A 637 -4.33 -23.45 -21.78
N VAL A 638 -4.27 -22.12 -21.72
CA VAL A 638 -3.40 -21.29 -22.55
C VAL A 638 -2.77 -20.23 -21.65
N LEU A 639 -1.47 -20.05 -21.79
CA LEU A 639 -0.69 -19.01 -21.13
C LEU A 639 -0.18 -18.01 -22.16
N PRO A 640 -0.17 -16.70 -21.86
CA PRO A 640 0.58 -15.76 -22.69
C PRO A 640 2.07 -16.08 -22.56
N GLY A 641 2.74 -16.24 -23.69
CA GLY A 641 4.18 -16.39 -23.78
C GLY A 641 4.80 -15.25 -24.55
N ALA A 642 6.01 -14.87 -24.16
CA ALA A 642 6.82 -13.93 -24.90
C ALA A 642 8.20 -14.53 -25.13
N ALA A 643 8.71 -14.38 -26.35
CA ALA A 643 10.03 -14.83 -26.76
C ALA A 643 10.80 -13.67 -27.40
N TRP A 644 12.08 -13.53 -27.06
CA TRP A 644 13.01 -12.65 -27.74
C TRP A 644 14.14 -13.48 -28.31
N MET A 645 14.29 -13.41 -29.64
CA MET A 645 15.31 -14.15 -30.36
C MET A 645 16.36 -13.18 -30.90
N ARG A 646 17.61 -13.60 -30.87
CA ARG A 646 18.74 -12.92 -31.50
C ARG A 646 19.54 -13.92 -32.30
N TRP A 647 19.87 -13.63 -33.55
CA TRP A 647 20.66 -14.49 -34.43
C TRP A 647 21.58 -13.65 -35.31
N GLU A 648 22.47 -14.31 -36.02
CA GLU A 648 23.34 -13.75 -37.04
C GLU A 648 22.91 -14.28 -38.40
N HIS A 649 22.78 -13.37 -39.37
CA HIS A 649 22.59 -13.70 -40.78
C HIS A 649 23.79 -13.15 -41.56
N GLY A 650 24.74 -14.02 -41.89
CA GLY A 650 26.06 -13.59 -42.36
C GLY A 650 26.84 -12.88 -41.24
N THR A 651 27.25 -11.62 -41.47
CA THR A 651 27.93 -10.77 -40.47
C THR A 651 26.97 -9.83 -39.72
N GLU A 652 25.68 -9.82 -40.06
CA GLU A 652 24.70 -8.93 -39.46
C GLU A 652 24.00 -9.61 -38.27
N GLY A 653 24.04 -8.95 -37.11
CA GLY A 653 23.22 -9.34 -35.97
C GLY A 653 21.76 -8.91 -36.15
N ARG A 654 20.83 -9.83 -35.99
CA ARG A 654 19.39 -9.62 -36.07
C ARG A 654 18.72 -10.03 -34.76
N SER A 655 17.59 -9.40 -34.45
CA SER A 655 16.73 -9.76 -33.33
C SER A 655 15.27 -9.63 -33.71
N THR A 656 14.39 -10.37 -33.01
CA THR A 656 12.94 -10.24 -33.12
C THR A 656 12.26 -10.64 -31.81
N ALA A 657 11.17 -9.97 -31.45
CA ALA A 657 10.31 -10.34 -30.33
C ALA A 657 8.98 -10.93 -30.83
N ILE A 658 8.51 -12.01 -30.21
CA ILE A 658 7.29 -12.73 -30.58
C ILE A 658 6.42 -12.90 -29.33
N LEU A 659 5.16 -12.49 -29.44
CA LEU A 659 4.10 -12.88 -28.52
C LEU A 659 3.41 -14.13 -29.05
N LEU A 660 3.12 -15.08 -28.16
CA LEU A 660 2.48 -16.34 -28.54
C LEU A 660 1.54 -16.86 -27.46
N ASP A 661 0.51 -17.56 -27.90
CA ASP A 661 -0.36 -18.36 -27.04
C ASP A 661 0.29 -19.72 -26.78
N VAL A 662 0.67 -19.96 -25.52
CA VAL A 662 1.35 -21.18 -25.10
C VAL A 662 0.32 -22.16 -24.58
N ALA A 663 0.03 -23.19 -25.38
CA ALA A 663 -0.88 -24.26 -24.98
C ALA A 663 -0.30 -25.02 -23.78
N VAL A 664 -1.09 -25.20 -22.72
CA VAL A 664 -0.68 -25.97 -21.55
C VAL A 664 -1.24 -27.39 -21.68
N ALA A 665 -0.34 -28.37 -21.72
CA ALA A 665 -0.68 -29.78 -21.63
C ALA A 665 -0.69 -30.22 -20.15
N ASP A 666 -1.70 -30.99 -19.78
CA ASP A 666 -1.82 -31.62 -18.45
C ASP A 666 -0.69 -32.60 -18.15
#